data_AF-F0Z7F7-F1
#
_entry.id   AF-F0Z7F7-F1
#
_cell.length_a   1.000
_cell.length_b   1.000
_cell.length_c   1.000
_cell.angle_alpha   90.00
_cell.angle_beta   90.00
_cell.angle_gamma   90.00
#
_symmetry.space_group_name_H-M   'P 1'
#
loop_
_entity.id
_entity.type
_entity.pdbx_description
1 polymer ?
#
loop_
_entity_poly.entity_id
_entity_poly.type
_entity_poly.pdbx_seq_one_letter_code
_entity_poly.pdbx_strand_id
1 'polypeptide(L)'
;MMSNNQQYGTKCSDHSHEDIILICSTCPNNPPVCRCCIVGNHNCHSFKEFDDVKFRNQIEHDFKNQTIPKLNSFLDNNKKILDESNHHFEQIKDNHTNNFDKTLNIFKELKYIINSKENDVKRLLTTKLEENTDVNNTITTKIENNNNKINSAIKFNSDNDFIEFLKYNHQCNNLLSNINNDDLPEYKDTQLVIKENNLDSIKDLINSYLEVLDIPFVKTLKFLNKEFAIYEEGCDISNLEISHIAIGPIECLPKTISATVLRLYLIDGFNQPLSFIPPTVQRLYLENIKYQLTLDSIPATVTHLYLLDGFDQPLNFIPLKVKYLYLQNINYQLTTDSIPANVTGLYLMNGFDQPLDFIPPTVEHLYLENIKYQLTPDSIPATVKHLYLQDGFDQPLTFIPPTVQALSLENIKYQLIPGSIPNHLDTLNLCLLDGFNQPLNFIPPTVQRLYLENIKYQLTPDSIPATVTHLHLLDGFDQPLNFIPPTVKILHLQNINYQLAPDSIPAAVTHLYLLDGFDKPLNFIPPTVKYLYLDNIKYQLTPDSIPATVTHLYLLNGFDQSLDFIPPTVQHLYLDNIKYQLTPDSIPTTVTLLYLLYGFDQPLDFISPTVEHLGLQNIKYQSTLNSIPATVTHLYLLDGFDKPLTFIPPTVKYLYLDNIKYELIPGSIPNHLLSLNFDYGFSQRFTKGIIPDSITSIYIGDVVHPLEPNSISNPDQKIFYSFNYKHPKIKI
;
A
#
# COMPACT_ATOMS: atom_id res chain seq x y z
N MET A 1 37.99 7.21 51.02
CA MET A 1 38.83 6.74 52.13
C MET A 1 38.83 5.22 52.14
N MET A 2 39.89 4.61 51.60
CA MET A 2 40.25 3.21 51.82
C MET A 2 41.74 3.23 52.19
N SER A 3 42.07 2.58 53.29
CA SER A 3 43.36 2.59 53.97
C SER A 3 44.46 1.95 53.11
N ASN A 4 45.39 2.77 52.59
CA ASN A 4 46.66 2.27 52.06
C ASN A 4 47.59 1.91 53.22
N ASN A 5 47.48 0.68 53.70
CA ASN A 5 48.55 -0.02 54.41
C ASN A 5 48.82 -1.34 53.67
N GLN A 6 49.30 -1.24 52.43
CA GLN A 6 50.03 -2.35 51.84
C GLN A 6 51.43 -2.36 52.45
N GLN A 7 51.63 -3.19 53.47
CA GLN A 7 52.96 -3.66 53.80
C GLN A 7 53.47 -4.41 52.57
N TYR A 8 54.42 -3.82 51.83
CA TYR A 8 55.14 -4.55 50.81
C TYR A 8 55.87 -5.70 51.50
N GLY A 9 55.34 -6.92 51.35
CA GLY A 9 55.92 -8.09 51.97
C GLY A 9 57.30 -8.32 51.38
N THR A 10 58.33 -8.29 52.22
CA THR A 10 59.68 -8.74 51.85
C THR A 10 59.75 -10.26 51.68
N LYS A 11 58.63 -10.98 51.82
CA LYS A 11 58.58 -12.44 51.73
C LYS A 11 58.61 -12.91 50.29
N CYS A 12 59.39 -13.96 50.06
CA CYS A 12 59.48 -14.59 48.76
C CYS A 12 58.16 -15.26 48.39
N SER A 13 57.72 -15.06 47.15
CA SER A 13 56.46 -15.63 46.64
C SER A 13 56.43 -17.16 46.69
N ASP A 14 57.59 -17.80 46.51
CA ASP A 14 57.71 -19.27 46.54
C ASP A 14 58.03 -19.81 47.95
N HIS A 15 58.53 -18.95 48.84
CA HIS A 15 58.95 -19.31 50.20
C HIS A 15 58.45 -18.26 51.19
N SER A 16 57.18 -18.35 51.58
CA SER A 16 56.47 -17.34 52.37
C SER A 16 57.07 -17.01 53.75
N HIS A 17 58.00 -17.82 54.25
CA HIS A 17 58.67 -17.63 55.55
C HIS A 17 60.02 -16.90 55.41
N GLU A 18 60.59 -16.90 54.23
CA GLU A 18 61.92 -16.35 53.94
C GLU A 18 61.81 -14.97 53.29
N ASP A 19 62.68 -14.06 53.70
CA ASP A 19 62.76 -12.75 53.07
C ASP A 19 63.56 -12.83 51.76
N ILE A 20 63.14 -12.03 50.79
CA ILE A 20 63.83 -11.83 49.52
C ILE A 20 65.11 -11.08 49.84
N ILE A 21 66.25 -11.61 49.38
CA ILE A 21 67.57 -11.07 49.71
C ILE A 21 68.36 -10.60 48.49
N LEU A 22 68.05 -11.10 47.29
CA LEU A 22 68.73 -10.74 46.04
C LEU A 22 67.77 -10.77 44.85
N ILE A 23 68.20 -10.25 43.71
CA ILE A 23 67.51 -10.39 42.42
C ILE A 23 68.34 -11.30 41.50
N CYS A 24 67.71 -12.30 40.90
CA CYS A 24 68.37 -13.17 39.93
C CYS A 24 68.46 -12.47 38.56
N SER A 25 69.67 -12.06 38.16
CA SER A 25 69.90 -11.34 36.90
C SER A 25 70.08 -12.25 35.68
N THR A 26 70.13 -13.57 35.88
CA THR A 26 70.21 -14.56 34.81
C THR A 26 68.83 -14.99 34.29
N CYS A 27 67.77 -14.86 35.09
CA CYS A 27 66.43 -15.30 34.69
C CYS A 27 65.68 -14.19 33.95
N PRO A 28 64.82 -14.54 32.97
CA PRO A 28 63.91 -13.58 32.36
C PRO A 28 63.07 -12.86 33.43
N ASN A 29 62.88 -11.55 33.28
CA ASN A 29 62.13 -10.67 34.18
C ASN A 29 62.75 -10.42 35.56
N ASN A 30 64.00 -10.83 35.80
CA ASN A 30 64.78 -10.48 36.99
C ASN A 30 64.01 -10.77 38.31
N PRO A 31 63.64 -12.04 38.59
CA PRO A 31 62.80 -12.35 39.73
C PRO A 31 63.52 -12.08 41.06
N PRO A 32 62.81 -11.52 42.06
CA PRO A 32 63.31 -11.41 43.42
C PRO A 32 63.40 -12.81 44.06
N VAL A 33 64.54 -13.14 44.67
CA VAL A 33 64.83 -14.48 45.23
C VAL A 33 65.24 -14.42 46.71
N CYS A 34 64.77 -15.40 47.51
CA CYS A 34 65.26 -15.62 48.88
C CYS A 34 66.42 -16.62 48.92
N ARG A 35 66.94 -16.89 50.12
CA ARG A 35 68.01 -17.88 50.33
C ARG A 35 67.65 -19.27 49.80
N CYS A 36 66.41 -19.73 50.01
CA CYS A 36 65.95 -21.02 49.51
C CYS A 36 65.90 -21.07 47.97
N CYS A 37 65.44 -20.00 47.32
CA CYS A 37 65.45 -19.89 45.85
C CYS A 37 66.87 -19.98 45.27
N ILE A 38 67.84 -19.32 45.92
CA ILE A 38 69.24 -19.28 45.45
C ILE A 38 69.88 -20.66 45.48
N VAL A 39 69.66 -21.41 46.56
CA VAL A 39 70.24 -22.76 46.72
C VAL A 39 69.47 -23.81 45.92
N GLY A 40 68.19 -23.57 45.64
CA GLY A 40 67.34 -24.43 44.82
C GLY A 40 67.32 -24.03 43.34
N ASN A 41 66.22 -23.43 42.90
CA ASN A 41 65.89 -23.22 41.49
C ASN A 41 66.80 -22.23 40.74
N HIS A 42 67.58 -21.43 41.46
CA HIS A 42 68.50 -20.45 40.88
C HIS A 42 69.97 -20.82 41.16
N ASN A 43 70.26 -22.06 41.53
CA ASN A 43 71.63 -22.50 41.76
C ASN A 43 72.49 -22.26 40.50
N CYS A 44 73.68 -21.70 40.70
CA CYS A 44 74.60 -21.25 39.63
C CYS A 44 74.16 -20.03 38.80
N HIS A 45 73.07 -19.34 39.14
CA HIS A 45 72.73 -18.06 38.50
C HIS A 45 73.54 -16.89 39.06
N SER A 46 73.58 -15.80 38.30
CA SER A 46 74.13 -14.52 38.75
C SER A 46 73.06 -13.72 39.47
N PHE A 47 73.47 -13.05 40.54
CA PHE A 47 72.58 -12.27 41.39
C PHE A 47 73.05 -10.82 41.51
N LYS A 48 72.09 -9.93 41.74
CA LYS A 48 72.30 -8.51 41.99
C LYS A 48 71.69 -8.13 43.33
N GLU A 49 72.40 -7.29 44.07
CA GLU A 49 71.89 -6.68 45.30
C GLU A 49 70.86 -5.61 44.96
N PHE A 50 69.91 -5.36 45.88
CA PHE A 50 68.86 -4.36 45.68
C PHE A 50 69.39 -2.93 45.56
N ASP A 51 70.59 -2.69 46.10
CA ASP A 51 71.25 -1.39 46.11
C ASP A 51 72.07 -1.14 44.82
N ASP A 52 72.10 -2.07 43.85
CA ASP A 52 72.69 -1.83 42.53
C ASP A 52 71.84 -0.79 41.75
N VAL A 53 72.26 0.48 41.87
CA VAL A 53 71.57 1.65 41.31
C VAL A 53 71.37 1.53 39.80
N LYS A 54 72.35 0.99 39.05
CA LYS A 54 72.23 0.86 37.59
C LYS A 54 71.16 -0.16 37.23
N PHE A 55 71.14 -1.28 37.92
CA PHE A 55 70.16 -2.34 37.67
C PHE A 55 68.75 -1.94 38.12
N ARG A 56 68.63 -1.25 39.25
CA ARG A 56 67.37 -0.68 39.74
C ARG A 56 66.76 0.31 38.74
N ASN A 57 67.57 1.24 38.24
CA ASN A 57 67.13 2.22 37.23
C ASN A 57 66.68 1.54 35.94
N GLN A 58 67.34 0.45 35.53
CA GLN A 58 66.94 -0.33 34.36
C GLN A 58 65.57 -0.99 34.54
N ILE A 59 65.34 -1.69 35.65
CA ILE A 59 64.04 -2.33 35.93
C ILE A 59 62.93 -1.27 36.03
N GLU A 60 63.21 -0.15 36.70
CA GLU A 60 62.24 0.95 36.81
C GLU A 60 61.92 1.57 35.45
N HIS A 61 62.93 1.74 34.60
CA HIS A 61 62.76 2.23 33.22
C HIS A 61 61.93 1.25 32.38
N ASP A 62 62.25 -0.04 32.40
CA ASP A 62 61.54 -1.06 31.62
C ASP A 62 60.09 -1.20 32.09
N PHE A 63 59.86 -1.20 33.40
CA PHE A 63 58.50 -1.25 33.93
C PHE A 63 57.70 -0.01 33.53
N LYS A 64 58.26 1.20 33.67
CA LYS A 64 57.56 2.45 33.34
C LYS A 64 57.31 2.62 31.84
N ASN A 65 58.26 2.24 31.00
CA ASN A 65 58.21 2.58 29.57
C ASN A 65 57.80 1.42 28.67
N GLN A 66 57.84 0.17 29.15
CA GLN A 66 57.42 -1.00 28.36
C GLN A 66 56.21 -1.70 28.97
N THR A 67 56.24 -1.99 30.28
CA THR A 67 55.18 -2.76 30.94
C THR A 67 53.92 -1.93 31.18
N ILE A 68 54.04 -0.71 31.73
CA ILE A 68 52.89 0.17 31.99
C ILE A 68 52.09 0.48 30.70
N PRO A 69 52.70 0.86 29.57
CA PRO A 69 51.95 1.12 28.33
C PRO A 69 51.20 -0.12 27.81
N LYS A 70 51.80 -1.32 27.90
CA LYS A 70 51.13 -2.57 27.52
C LYS A 70 49.95 -2.88 28.44
N LEU A 71 50.11 -2.69 29.75
CA LEU A 71 49.02 -2.86 30.71
C LEU A 71 47.88 -1.86 30.48
N ASN A 72 48.20 -0.59 30.20
CA ASN A 72 47.20 0.41 29.86
C ASN A 72 46.46 0.05 28.57
N SER A 73 47.16 -0.40 27.53
CA SER A 73 46.53 -0.90 26.30
C SER A 73 45.61 -2.10 26.55
N PHE A 74 45.99 -3.01 27.44
CA PHE A 74 45.13 -4.11 27.87
C PHE A 74 43.89 -3.62 28.62
N LEU A 75 44.02 -2.61 29.50
CA LEU A 75 42.89 -2.00 30.20
C LEU A 75 41.92 -1.32 29.23
N ASP A 76 42.44 -0.60 28.24
CA ASP A 76 41.63 0.05 27.20
C ASP A 76 40.90 -0.99 26.35
N ASN A 77 41.56 -2.08 25.97
CA ASN A 77 40.93 -3.17 25.23
C ASN A 77 39.87 -3.89 26.05
N ASN A 78 40.13 -4.16 27.34
CA ASN A 78 39.12 -4.75 28.23
C ASN A 78 37.90 -3.85 28.39
N LYS A 79 38.11 -2.53 28.46
CA LYS A 79 37.01 -1.57 28.51
C LYS A 79 36.18 -1.64 27.22
N LYS A 80 36.83 -1.69 26.06
CA LYS A 80 36.14 -1.84 24.76
C LYS A 80 35.31 -3.14 24.69
N ILE A 81 35.90 -4.26 25.08
CA ILE A 81 35.22 -5.57 25.13
C ILE A 81 34.03 -5.52 26.10
N LEU A 82 34.19 -4.89 27.26
CA LEU A 82 33.12 -4.76 28.23
C LEU A 82 31.99 -3.85 27.72
N ASP A 83 32.32 -2.75 27.06
CA ASP A 83 31.34 -1.85 26.45
C ASP A 83 30.56 -2.56 25.33
N GLU A 84 31.23 -3.33 24.47
CA GLU A 84 30.61 -4.18 23.44
C GLU A 84 29.70 -5.26 24.06
N SER A 85 30.18 -5.95 25.10
CA SER A 85 29.38 -6.96 25.83
C SER A 85 28.13 -6.36 26.48
N ASN A 86 28.25 -5.19 27.10
CA ASN A 86 27.12 -4.51 27.73
C ASN A 86 26.11 -4.03 26.68
N HIS A 87 26.60 -3.54 25.53
CA HIS A 87 25.74 -3.16 24.42
C HIS A 87 24.96 -4.37 23.88
N HIS A 88 25.61 -5.52 23.69
CA HIS A 88 24.93 -6.76 23.31
C HIS A 88 23.87 -7.19 24.34
N PHE A 89 24.17 -7.07 25.64
CA PHE A 89 23.22 -7.43 26.68
C PHE A 89 21.99 -6.52 26.69
N GLU A 90 22.15 -5.21 26.49
CA GLU A 90 21.01 -4.29 26.35
C GLU A 90 20.18 -4.61 25.10
N GLN A 91 20.79 -4.97 23.97
CA GLN A 91 20.04 -5.43 22.78
C GLN A 91 19.22 -6.70 23.05
N ILE A 92 19.78 -7.67 23.80
CA ILE A 92 19.04 -8.87 24.22
C ILE A 92 17.84 -8.49 25.09
N LYS A 93 18.01 -7.53 26.00
CA LYS A 93 16.95 -7.04 26.88
C LYS A 93 15.86 -6.27 26.11
N ASP A 94 16.24 -5.48 25.12
CA ASP A 94 15.31 -4.79 24.23
C ASP A 94 14.52 -5.80 23.39
N ASN A 95 15.19 -6.80 22.81
CA ASN A 95 14.55 -7.89 22.07
C ASN A 95 13.61 -8.71 22.95
N HIS A 96 14.02 -9.02 24.18
CA HIS A 96 13.15 -9.68 25.15
C HIS A 96 11.89 -8.84 25.42
N THR A 97 12.05 -7.52 25.64
CA THR A 97 10.92 -6.61 25.87
C THR A 97 9.99 -6.57 24.67
N ASN A 98 10.53 -6.43 23.46
CA ASN A 98 9.76 -6.46 22.21
C ASN A 98 9.02 -7.79 22.02
N ASN A 99 9.66 -8.93 22.28
CA ASN A 99 9.03 -10.24 22.16
C ASN A 99 7.95 -10.44 23.22
N PHE A 100 8.17 -9.94 24.43
CA PHE A 100 7.18 -9.94 25.49
C PHE A 100 5.95 -9.10 25.10
N ASP A 101 6.14 -7.90 24.56
CA ASP A 101 5.07 -7.01 24.11
C ASP A 101 4.31 -7.59 22.91
N LYS A 102 5.01 -8.16 21.93
CA LYS A 102 4.40 -8.90 20.81
C LYS A 102 3.53 -10.04 21.31
N THR A 103 4.05 -10.86 22.23
CA THR A 103 3.30 -11.95 22.85
C THR A 103 2.06 -11.42 23.55
N LEU A 104 2.20 -10.38 24.37
CA LEU A 104 1.08 -9.76 25.08
C LEU A 104 0.00 -9.26 24.11
N ASN A 105 0.39 -8.64 22.99
CA ASN A 105 -0.54 -8.13 21.99
C ASN A 105 -1.27 -9.25 21.25
N ILE A 106 -0.58 -10.32 20.84
CA ILE A 106 -1.22 -11.50 20.23
C ILE A 106 -2.29 -12.08 21.18
N PHE A 107 -1.96 -12.23 22.47
CA PHE A 107 -2.93 -12.73 23.43
C PHE A 107 -4.06 -11.75 23.73
N LYS A 108 -3.86 -10.43 23.59
CA LYS A 108 -4.97 -9.46 23.66
C LYS A 108 -5.92 -9.61 22.47
N GLU A 109 -5.40 -9.79 21.26
CA GLU A 109 -6.22 -10.02 20.07
C GLU A 109 -7.00 -11.34 20.16
N LEU A 110 -6.36 -12.42 20.60
CA LEU A 110 -7.05 -13.70 20.85
C LEU A 110 -8.19 -13.53 21.87
N LYS A 111 -7.94 -12.81 22.97
CA LYS A 111 -9.00 -12.48 23.95
C LYS A 111 -10.12 -11.67 23.32
N TYR A 112 -9.80 -10.71 22.45
CA TYR A 112 -10.81 -9.92 21.74
C TYR A 112 -11.68 -10.80 20.84
N ILE A 113 -11.08 -11.68 20.04
CA ILE A 113 -11.80 -12.62 19.16
C ILE A 113 -12.71 -13.54 19.98
N ILE A 114 -12.19 -14.12 21.07
CA ILE A 114 -12.97 -14.99 21.96
C ILE A 114 -14.15 -14.23 22.56
N ASN A 115 -13.92 -13.03 23.11
CA ASN A 115 -14.98 -12.21 23.70
C ASN A 115 -16.01 -11.77 22.66
N SER A 116 -15.58 -11.42 21.44
CA SER A 116 -16.48 -11.09 20.33
C SER A 116 -17.38 -12.28 20.01
N LYS A 117 -16.81 -13.48 19.91
CA LYS A 117 -17.59 -14.69 19.62
C LYS A 117 -18.55 -15.05 20.76
N GLU A 118 -18.13 -14.89 22.01
CA GLU A 118 -18.99 -15.05 23.18
C GLU A 118 -20.19 -14.10 23.11
N ASN A 119 -19.94 -12.83 22.80
CA ASN A 119 -21.00 -11.81 22.69
C ASN A 119 -21.96 -12.10 21.54
N ASP A 120 -21.47 -12.59 20.40
CA ASP A 120 -22.33 -13.00 19.29
C ASP A 120 -23.27 -14.14 19.68
N VAL A 121 -22.76 -15.16 20.37
CA VAL A 121 -23.58 -16.28 20.86
C VAL A 121 -24.62 -15.80 21.87
N LYS A 122 -24.21 -14.95 22.83
CA LYS A 122 -25.14 -14.33 23.79
C LYS A 122 -26.25 -13.57 23.08
N ARG A 123 -25.90 -12.71 22.12
CA ARG A 123 -26.87 -11.92 21.35
C ARG A 123 -27.85 -12.83 20.59
N LEU A 124 -27.36 -13.88 19.94
CA LEU A 124 -28.22 -14.83 19.24
C LEU A 124 -29.21 -15.52 20.19
N LEU A 125 -28.76 -15.95 21.37
CA LEU A 125 -29.63 -16.55 22.38
C LEU A 125 -30.70 -15.56 22.88
N THR A 126 -30.32 -14.30 23.11
CA THR A 126 -31.26 -13.23 23.48
C THR A 126 -32.31 -13.02 22.39
N THR A 127 -31.90 -12.90 21.13
CA THR A 127 -32.85 -12.73 20.00
C THR A 127 -33.82 -13.91 19.90
N LYS A 128 -33.36 -15.15 20.11
CA LYS A 128 -34.25 -16.32 20.11
C LYS A 128 -35.25 -16.34 21.27
N LEU A 129 -34.85 -15.81 22.43
CA LEU A 129 -35.77 -15.62 23.55
C LEU A 129 -36.81 -14.53 23.25
N GLU A 130 -36.41 -13.44 22.60
CA GLU A 130 -37.31 -12.36 22.17
C GLU A 130 -38.34 -12.88 21.15
N GLU A 131 -37.91 -13.65 20.14
CA GLU A 131 -38.82 -14.30 19.18
C GLU A 131 -39.89 -15.16 19.89
N ASN A 132 -39.50 -15.97 20.89
CA ASN A 132 -40.45 -16.77 21.67
C ASN A 132 -41.34 -15.89 22.58
N THR A 133 -40.83 -14.76 23.06
CA THR A 133 -41.62 -13.80 23.84
C THR A 133 -42.73 -13.18 22.98
N ASP A 134 -42.44 -12.87 21.72
CA ASP A 134 -43.44 -12.36 20.76
C ASP A 134 -44.50 -13.41 20.42
N VAL A 135 -44.09 -14.67 20.26
CA VAL A 135 -45.02 -15.80 20.11
C VAL A 135 -45.96 -15.90 21.32
N ASN A 136 -45.41 -15.84 22.54
CA ASN A 136 -46.20 -15.86 23.76
C ASN A 136 -47.20 -14.71 23.86
N ASN A 137 -46.77 -13.49 23.52
CA ASN A 137 -47.64 -12.31 23.53
C ASN A 137 -48.79 -12.43 22.51
N THR A 138 -48.50 -12.99 21.34
CA THR A 138 -49.48 -13.25 20.28
C THR A 138 -50.53 -14.26 20.75
N ILE A 139 -50.09 -15.38 21.33
CA ILE A 139 -50.99 -16.41 21.90
C ILE A 139 -51.86 -15.79 23.00
N THR A 140 -51.25 -15.09 23.94
CA THR A 140 -51.93 -14.46 25.08
C THR A 140 -53.02 -13.50 24.59
N THR A 141 -52.69 -12.61 23.65
CA THR A 141 -53.63 -11.62 23.10
C THR A 141 -54.78 -12.29 22.33
N LYS A 142 -54.50 -13.36 21.57
CA LYS A 142 -55.52 -14.13 20.84
C LYS A 142 -56.50 -14.80 21.82
N ILE A 143 -55.99 -15.41 22.89
CA ILE A 143 -56.80 -16.04 23.93
C ILE A 143 -57.63 -15.00 24.69
N GLU A 144 -57.04 -13.90 25.13
CA GLU A 144 -57.74 -12.83 25.84
C GLU A 144 -58.86 -12.22 24.99
N ASN A 145 -58.63 -11.97 23.70
CA ASN A 145 -59.66 -11.50 22.78
C ASN A 145 -60.81 -12.50 22.62
N ASN A 146 -60.50 -13.80 22.52
CA ASN A 146 -61.53 -14.84 22.46
C ASN A 146 -62.33 -14.89 23.77
N ASN A 147 -61.68 -14.84 24.92
CA ASN A 147 -62.32 -14.80 26.23
C ASN A 147 -63.23 -13.58 26.37
N ASN A 148 -62.80 -12.40 25.90
CA ASN A 148 -63.61 -11.19 25.92
C ASN A 148 -64.87 -11.34 25.05
N LYS A 149 -64.75 -11.90 23.84
CA LYS A 149 -65.90 -12.18 22.96
C LYS A 149 -66.89 -13.16 23.61
N ILE A 150 -66.38 -14.22 24.24
CA ILE A 150 -67.19 -15.22 24.95
C ILE A 150 -67.90 -14.57 26.15
N ASN A 151 -67.18 -13.81 26.98
CA ASN A 151 -67.76 -13.15 28.16
C ASN A 151 -68.84 -12.14 27.78
N SER A 152 -68.64 -11.39 26.70
CA SER A 152 -69.66 -10.47 26.16
C SER A 152 -70.89 -11.22 25.65
N ALA A 153 -70.71 -12.36 24.99
CA ALA A 153 -71.81 -13.21 24.54
C ALA A 153 -72.61 -13.83 25.70
N ILE A 154 -71.93 -14.32 26.75
CA ILE A 154 -72.57 -14.89 27.95
C ILE A 154 -73.40 -13.83 28.69
N LYS A 155 -72.95 -12.57 28.69
CA LYS A 155 -73.67 -11.45 29.33
C LYS A 155 -74.79 -10.86 28.47
N PHE A 156 -74.90 -11.24 27.19
CA PHE A 156 -75.94 -10.71 26.30
C PHE A 156 -77.29 -11.30 26.67
N ASN A 157 -78.21 -10.45 27.10
CA ASN A 157 -79.59 -10.80 27.39
C ASN A 157 -80.46 -9.67 26.82
N SER A 158 -81.05 -9.87 25.64
CA SER A 158 -81.93 -8.84 25.05
C SER A 158 -83.07 -9.46 24.24
N ASP A 159 -84.29 -9.08 24.64
CA ASP A 159 -85.56 -9.43 24.00
C ASP A 159 -85.95 -8.44 22.88
N ASN A 160 -85.09 -7.47 22.50
CA ASN A 160 -85.53 -6.34 21.66
C ASN A 160 -84.63 -5.94 20.46
N ASP A 161 -83.51 -6.62 20.17
CA ASP A 161 -82.76 -6.33 18.93
C ASP A 161 -82.24 -7.60 18.22
N PHE A 162 -83.08 -8.18 17.35
CA PHE A 162 -82.82 -9.45 16.69
C PHE A 162 -81.61 -9.42 15.74
N ILE A 163 -81.28 -8.26 15.16
CA ILE A 163 -80.11 -8.12 14.28
C ILE A 163 -78.81 -8.23 15.09
N GLU A 164 -78.79 -7.64 16.29
CA GLU A 164 -77.63 -7.72 17.17
C GLU A 164 -77.45 -9.15 17.71
N PHE A 165 -78.55 -9.81 18.08
CA PHE A 165 -78.56 -11.23 18.43
C PHE A 165 -78.03 -12.12 17.30
N LEU A 166 -78.43 -11.89 16.05
CA LEU A 166 -77.91 -12.63 14.89
C LEU A 166 -76.40 -12.43 14.70
N LYS A 167 -75.87 -11.22 14.90
CA LYS A 167 -74.42 -10.95 14.83
C LYS A 167 -73.66 -11.68 15.94
N TYR A 168 -74.14 -11.61 17.18
CA TYR A 168 -73.52 -12.32 18.31
C TYR A 168 -73.59 -13.84 18.13
N ASN A 169 -74.73 -14.38 17.70
CA ASN A 169 -74.89 -15.80 17.44
C ASN A 169 -73.97 -16.27 16.30
N HIS A 170 -73.83 -15.49 15.22
CA HIS A 170 -72.89 -15.81 14.15
C HIS A 170 -71.43 -15.80 14.63
N GLN A 171 -71.04 -14.81 15.44
CA GLN A 171 -69.69 -14.75 16.03
C GLN A 171 -69.43 -15.93 16.98
N CYS A 172 -70.40 -16.34 17.79
CA CYS A 172 -70.29 -17.49 18.68
C CYS A 172 -70.21 -18.81 17.91
N ASN A 173 -71.02 -18.97 16.86
CA ASN A 173 -70.98 -20.18 16.02
C ASN A 173 -69.66 -20.30 15.26
N ASN A 174 -69.07 -19.18 14.79
CA ASN A 174 -67.72 -19.18 14.19
C ASN A 174 -66.61 -19.49 15.20
N LEU A 175 -66.76 -19.11 16.47
CA LEU A 175 -65.83 -19.51 17.55
C LEU A 175 -65.99 -21.01 17.88
N LEU A 176 -67.23 -21.49 18.01
CA LEU A 176 -67.55 -22.90 18.28
C LEU A 176 -67.12 -23.83 17.14
N SER A 177 -67.25 -23.40 15.88
CA SER A 177 -66.79 -24.18 14.72
C SER A 177 -65.26 -24.31 14.65
N ASN A 178 -64.53 -23.43 15.32
CA ASN A 178 -63.07 -23.41 15.37
C ASN A 178 -62.50 -23.82 16.73
N ILE A 179 -63.31 -24.33 17.65
CA ILE A 179 -62.88 -24.64 19.04
C ILE A 179 -61.83 -25.76 19.10
N ASN A 180 -61.72 -26.55 18.03
CA ASN A 180 -60.72 -27.62 17.87
C ASN A 180 -59.62 -27.27 16.86
N ASN A 181 -59.61 -26.07 16.26
CA ASN A 181 -58.54 -25.62 15.37
C ASN A 181 -57.51 -24.83 16.19
N ASP A 182 -56.62 -25.55 16.85
CA ASP A 182 -55.50 -25.01 17.63
C ASP A 182 -54.33 -24.55 16.73
N ASP A 183 -54.60 -23.73 15.72
CA ASP A 183 -53.55 -23.01 14.97
C ASP A 183 -52.98 -21.88 15.85
N LEU A 184 -52.29 -22.27 16.92
CA LEU A 184 -51.43 -21.39 17.70
C LEU A 184 -50.01 -21.49 17.17
N PRO A 185 -49.30 -20.36 17.02
CA PRO A 185 -47.88 -20.40 16.63
C PRO A 185 -47.08 -21.21 17.66
N GLU A 186 -46.20 -22.09 17.19
CA GLU A 186 -45.38 -22.93 18.05
C GLU A 186 -44.13 -22.19 18.55
N TYR A 187 -43.75 -22.48 19.80
CA TYR A 187 -42.46 -22.06 20.33
C TYR A 187 -41.32 -22.81 19.65
N LYS A 188 -40.19 -22.14 19.49
CA LYS A 188 -38.96 -22.78 18.99
C LYS A 188 -38.05 -23.09 20.16
N ASP A 189 -37.85 -24.37 20.45
CA ASP A 189 -36.88 -24.81 21.44
C ASP A 189 -35.46 -24.71 20.86
N THR A 190 -34.63 -23.85 21.44
CA THR A 190 -33.28 -23.57 20.95
C THR A 190 -32.26 -24.20 21.88
N GLN A 191 -31.57 -25.24 21.41
CA GLN A 191 -30.51 -25.91 22.16
C GLN A 191 -29.12 -25.45 21.70
N LEU A 192 -28.25 -25.09 22.65
CA LEU A 192 -26.83 -24.88 22.39
C LEU A 192 -26.14 -26.25 22.24
N VAL A 193 -25.67 -26.58 21.04
CA VAL A 193 -24.91 -27.81 20.78
C VAL A 193 -23.42 -27.50 20.77
N ILE A 194 -22.68 -28.01 21.76
CA ILE A 194 -21.22 -28.00 21.76
C ILE A 194 -20.74 -29.23 21.00
N LYS A 195 -20.06 -29.05 19.86
CA LYS A 195 -19.41 -30.16 19.15
C LYS A 195 -18.17 -30.59 19.95
N GLU A 196 -18.08 -31.85 20.38
CA GLU A 196 -16.99 -32.38 21.24
C GLU A 196 -15.58 -32.21 20.62
N ASN A 197 -14.57 -32.12 21.51
CA ASN A 197 -13.11 -32.06 21.31
C ASN A 197 -12.47 -30.83 20.63
N ASN A 198 -13.19 -29.71 20.51
CA ASN A 198 -12.59 -28.47 19.99
C ASN A 198 -11.65 -27.76 20.97
N LEU A 199 -11.79 -27.97 22.29
CA LEU A 199 -10.92 -27.27 23.26
C LEU A 199 -9.47 -27.74 23.15
N ASP A 200 -9.26 -29.04 22.97
CA ASP A 200 -7.91 -29.59 22.79
C ASP A 200 -7.36 -29.26 21.40
N SER A 201 -8.19 -29.22 20.35
CA SER A 201 -7.78 -28.70 19.04
C SER A 201 -7.37 -27.22 19.09
N ILE A 202 -8.06 -26.40 19.91
CA ILE A 202 -7.67 -25.00 20.14
C ILE A 202 -6.35 -24.94 20.93
N LYS A 203 -6.16 -25.80 21.95
CA LYS A 203 -4.89 -25.87 22.68
C LYS A 203 -3.74 -26.29 21.75
N ASP A 204 -3.95 -27.28 20.90
CA ASP A 204 -2.95 -27.78 19.95
C ASP A 204 -2.62 -26.72 18.88
N LEU A 205 -3.64 -26.00 18.39
CA LEU A 205 -3.43 -24.87 17.49
C LEU A 205 -2.63 -23.76 18.17
N ILE A 206 -2.97 -23.37 19.41
CA ILE A 206 -2.22 -22.37 20.19
C ILE A 206 -0.76 -22.81 20.39
N ASN A 207 -0.54 -24.10 20.69
CA ASN A 207 0.80 -24.66 20.86
C ASN A 207 1.60 -24.70 19.55
N SER A 208 0.95 -24.79 18.38
CA SER A 208 1.62 -24.75 17.07
C SER A 208 2.01 -23.35 16.59
N TYR A 209 1.40 -22.30 17.15
CA TYR A 209 1.60 -20.90 16.72
C TYR A 209 2.78 -20.20 17.39
N LEU A 210 3.29 -20.74 18.49
CA LEU A 210 4.35 -20.12 19.28
C LEU A 210 5.46 -21.14 19.54
N GLU A 211 6.51 -21.08 18.72
CA GLU A 211 7.75 -21.80 18.96
C GLU A 211 8.83 -20.82 19.42
N VAL A 212 9.42 -21.09 20.60
CA VAL A 212 10.62 -20.37 21.05
C VAL A 212 11.81 -21.11 20.48
N LEU A 213 12.32 -20.61 19.35
CA LEU A 213 13.56 -21.08 18.76
C LEU A 213 14.72 -20.26 19.31
N ASP A 214 15.79 -20.94 19.72
CA ASP A 214 17.10 -20.29 19.90
C ASP A 214 17.65 -19.97 18.51
N ILE A 215 17.23 -18.83 17.96
CA ILE A 215 17.77 -18.34 16.70
C ILE A 215 19.11 -17.67 17.02
N PRO A 216 20.22 -18.04 16.35
CA PRO A 216 21.46 -17.28 16.47
C PRO A 216 21.17 -15.81 16.16
N PHE A 217 21.69 -14.91 16.99
CA PHE A 217 21.47 -13.47 16.85
C PHE A 217 21.78 -13.02 15.42
N VAL A 218 20.75 -12.66 14.67
CA VAL A 218 20.92 -12.12 13.33
C VAL A 218 21.20 -10.63 13.50
N LYS A 219 22.47 -10.22 13.37
CA LYS A 219 22.80 -8.80 13.19
C LYS A 219 21.98 -8.25 12.03
N THR A 220 21.46 -7.04 12.18
CA THR A 220 20.70 -6.40 11.10
C THR A 220 21.43 -5.19 10.53
N LEU A 221 21.30 -5.02 9.22
CA LEU A 221 21.77 -3.86 8.48
C LEU A 221 20.55 -3.02 8.08
N LYS A 222 20.50 -1.75 8.47
CA LYS A 222 19.44 -0.83 8.02
C LYS A 222 19.89 -0.05 6.80
N PHE A 223 19.12 -0.12 5.71
CA PHE A 223 19.36 0.60 4.47
C PHE A 223 18.04 1.02 3.82
N LEU A 224 17.91 2.29 3.40
CA LEU A 224 16.69 2.87 2.81
C LEU A 224 15.39 2.53 3.59
N ASN A 225 15.41 2.69 4.92
CA ASN A 225 14.29 2.34 5.82
C ASN A 225 13.87 0.85 5.75
N LYS A 226 14.74 -0.04 5.28
CA LYS A 226 14.59 -1.50 5.33
C LYS A 226 15.64 -2.10 6.24
N GLU A 227 15.28 -3.20 6.88
CA GLU A 227 16.16 -3.94 7.77
C GLU A 227 16.50 -5.29 7.12
N PHE A 228 17.79 -5.54 6.92
CA PHE A 228 18.33 -6.74 6.29
C PHE A 228 18.95 -7.64 7.35
N ALA A 229 18.59 -8.92 7.35
CA ALA A 229 19.25 -9.93 8.14
C ALA A 229 20.66 -10.20 7.60
N ILE A 230 21.71 -9.95 8.39
CA ILE A 230 23.08 -10.27 7.99
C ILE A 230 23.31 -11.77 8.17
N TYR A 231 23.70 -12.43 7.09
CA TYR A 231 24.08 -13.84 7.12
C TYR A 231 25.41 -14.01 7.85
N GLU A 232 25.42 -14.84 8.89
CA GLU A 232 26.63 -15.30 9.56
C GLU A 232 27.01 -16.71 9.10
N GLU A 233 28.29 -16.92 8.80
CA GLU A 233 28.79 -18.16 8.21
C GLU A 233 28.50 -19.38 9.10
N GLY A 234 27.98 -20.44 8.48
CA GLY A 234 27.59 -21.67 9.19
C GLY A 234 26.16 -21.66 9.76
N CYS A 235 25.45 -20.52 9.73
CA CYS A 235 24.05 -20.46 10.13
C CYS A 235 23.15 -21.11 9.06
N ASP A 236 22.11 -21.83 9.51
CA ASP A 236 21.04 -22.30 8.63
C ASP A 236 19.89 -21.28 8.61
N ILE A 237 19.71 -20.66 7.44
CA ILE A 237 18.68 -19.64 7.19
C ILE A 237 17.52 -20.18 6.35
N SER A 238 17.51 -21.49 6.06
CA SER A 238 16.54 -22.11 5.15
C SER A 238 15.10 -22.01 5.66
N ASN A 239 14.92 -22.05 6.98
CA ASN A 239 13.61 -22.05 7.65
C ASN A 239 13.18 -20.68 8.17
N LEU A 240 13.99 -19.63 7.96
CA LEU A 240 13.65 -18.29 8.42
C LEU A 240 12.72 -17.61 7.40
N GLU A 241 11.58 -17.09 7.88
CA GLU A 241 10.68 -16.24 7.09
C GLU A 241 11.24 -14.83 6.95
N ILE A 242 12.40 -14.70 6.30
CA ILE A 242 13.04 -13.41 6.02
C ILE A 242 12.90 -13.07 4.54
N SER A 243 12.51 -11.82 4.25
CA SER A 243 12.40 -11.30 2.88
C SER A 243 13.61 -10.49 2.42
N HIS A 244 14.52 -10.14 3.34
CA HIS A 244 15.67 -9.27 3.15
C HIS A 244 16.92 -9.87 3.79
N ILE A 245 17.92 -10.18 2.99
CA ILE A 245 19.20 -10.73 3.46
C ILE A 245 20.35 -9.83 3.02
N ALA A 246 21.32 -9.64 3.89
CA ALA A 246 22.62 -9.10 3.58
C ALA A 246 23.70 -10.17 3.76
N ILE A 247 24.66 -10.25 2.84
CA ILE A 247 25.76 -11.22 2.88
C ILE A 247 27.07 -10.44 2.72
N GLY A 248 27.93 -10.55 3.73
CA GLY A 248 29.27 -9.98 3.69
C GLY A 248 30.32 -10.93 3.14
N PRO A 249 31.61 -10.59 3.29
CA PRO A 249 32.71 -11.48 2.92
C PRO A 249 32.62 -12.79 3.72
N ILE A 250 32.47 -13.91 3.01
CA ILE A 250 32.34 -15.26 3.58
C ILE A 250 33.18 -16.25 2.79
N GLU A 251 33.65 -17.30 3.46
CA GLU A 251 34.35 -18.41 2.81
C GLU A 251 33.35 -19.43 2.26
N CYS A 252 32.29 -19.74 3.03
CA CYS A 252 31.24 -20.69 2.67
C CYS A 252 29.89 -19.99 2.42
N LEU A 253 29.35 -20.16 1.21
CA LEU A 253 27.99 -19.70 0.86
C LEU A 253 26.91 -20.43 1.68
N PRO A 254 25.75 -19.79 1.94
CA PRO A 254 24.60 -20.48 2.50
C PRO A 254 24.18 -21.64 1.60
N LYS A 255 23.96 -22.82 2.20
CA LYS A 255 23.57 -24.04 1.47
C LYS A 255 22.25 -23.86 0.71
N THR A 256 21.30 -23.18 1.33
CA THR A 256 19.99 -22.84 0.76
C THR A 256 19.60 -21.46 1.25
N ILE A 257 19.09 -20.62 0.36
CA ILE A 257 18.42 -19.37 0.72
C ILE A 257 16.91 -19.61 0.67
N SER A 258 16.19 -19.19 1.70
CA SER A 258 14.72 -19.31 1.75
C SER A 258 14.06 -18.69 0.52
N ALA A 259 13.03 -19.37 0.00
CA ALA A 259 12.24 -18.89 -1.14
C ALA A 259 11.45 -17.60 -0.83
N THR A 260 11.36 -17.19 0.44
CA THR A 260 10.73 -15.91 0.84
C THR A 260 11.61 -14.69 0.56
N VAL A 261 12.90 -14.89 0.25
CA VAL A 261 13.85 -13.79 0.03
C VAL A 261 13.58 -13.12 -1.31
N LEU A 262 13.23 -11.84 -1.24
CA LEU A 262 12.96 -10.98 -2.40
C LEU A 262 14.05 -9.94 -2.64
N ARG A 263 14.84 -9.63 -1.59
CA ARG A 263 15.89 -8.60 -1.61
C ARG A 263 17.19 -9.15 -1.05
N LEU A 264 18.26 -9.02 -1.81
CA LEU A 264 19.59 -9.49 -1.44
C LEU A 264 20.59 -8.34 -1.50
N TYR A 265 21.34 -8.15 -0.43
CA TYR A 265 22.37 -7.12 -0.30
C TYR A 265 23.74 -7.79 -0.17
N LEU A 266 24.66 -7.49 -1.07
CA LEU A 266 26.04 -7.97 -1.03
C LEU A 266 26.93 -6.82 -0.54
N ILE A 267 27.52 -7.02 0.64
CA ILE A 267 28.34 -6.03 1.35
C ILE A 267 29.75 -5.99 0.74
N ASP A 268 30.45 -4.87 0.92
CA ASP A 268 31.82 -4.65 0.48
C ASP A 268 32.74 -5.84 0.83
N GLY A 269 33.60 -6.20 -0.12
CA GLY A 269 34.51 -7.32 0.01
C GLY A 269 33.94 -8.69 -0.35
N PHE A 270 32.62 -8.84 -0.59
CA PHE A 270 32.05 -10.13 -1.04
C PHE A 270 32.75 -10.65 -2.31
N ASN A 271 33.18 -11.91 -2.32
CA ASN A 271 34.06 -12.46 -3.37
C ASN A 271 33.67 -13.86 -3.88
N GLN A 272 32.41 -14.27 -3.71
CA GLN A 272 31.95 -15.59 -4.15
C GLN A 272 31.10 -15.50 -5.43
N PRO A 273 30.98 -16.57 -6.24
CA PRO A 273 30.08 -16.59 -7.40
C PRO A 273 28.62 -16.35 -7.00
N LEU A 274 27.87 -15.61 -7.82
CA LEU A 274 26.47 -15.24 -7.54
C LEU A 274 25.45 -16.32 -7.97
N SER A 275 25.89 -17.52 -8.35
CA SER A 275 25.00 -18.61 -8.79
C SER A 275 24.08 -19.16 -7.70
N PHE A 276 24.32 -18.82 -6.43
CA PHE A 276 23.49 -19.22 -5.29
C PHE A 276 22.24 -18.34 -5.12
N ILE A 277 22.16 -17.20 -5.80
CA ILE A 277 21.03 -16.28 -5.66
C ILE A 277 19.75 -16.98 -6.16
N PRO A 278 18.71 -17.13 -5.32
CA PRO A 278 17.51 -17.83 -5.73
C PRO A 278 16.73 -17.00 -6.76
N PRO A 279 15.96 -17.65 -7.65
CA PRO A 279 15.15 -16.98 -8.67
C PRO A 279 13.98 -16.15 -8.10
N THR A 280 13.82 -16.11 -6.78
CA THR A 280 12.83 -15.27 -6.09
C THR A 280 13.32 -13.83 -5.88
N VAL A 281 14.64 -13.60 -5.96
CA VAL A 281 15.22 -12.26 -5.77
C VAL A 281 14.83 -11.36 -6.93
N GLN A 282 14.21 -10.23 -6.59
CA GLN A 282 13.79 -9.20 -7.54
C GLN A 282 14.61 -7.91 -7.42
N ARG A 283 15.23 -7.67 -6.25
CA ARG A 283 16.06 -6.49 -5.99
C ARG A 283 17.42 -6.92 -5.43
N LEU A 284 18.48 -6.49 -6.10
CA LEU A 284 19.86 -6.82 -5.74
C LEU A 284 20.62 -5.54 -5.42
N TYR A 285 21.33 -5.52 -4.30
CA TYR A 285 22.16 -4.41 -3.84
C TYR A 285 23.61 -4.84 -3.81
N LEU A 286 24.50 -4.07 -4.43
CA LEU A 286 25.90 -4.39 -4.61
C LEU A 286 26.76 -3.21 -4.13
N GLU A 287 27.50 -3.39 -3.04
CA GLU A 287 28.64 -2.52 -2.70
C GLU A 287 29.87 -2.89 -3.54
N ASN A 288 31.08 -2.55 -3.09
CA ASN A 288 32.32 -2.84 -3.80
C ASN A 288 32.77 -4.32 -3.69
N ILE A 289 31.93 -5.22 -4.19
CA ILE A 289 32.20 -6.65 -4.25
C ILE A 289 33.46 -6.94 -5.11
N LYS A 290 34.22 -7.97 -4.71
CA LYS A 290 35.46 -8.39 -5.40
C LYS A 290 35.23 -9.45 -6.45
N TYR A 291 34.09 -10.16 -6.40
CA TYR A 291 33.75 -11.13 -7.43
C TYR A 291 33.49 -10.44 -8.77
N GLN A 292 34.16 -10.90 -9.83
CA GLN A 292 34.03 -10.31 -11.17
C GLN A 292 32.69 -10.70 -11.81
N LEU A 293 31.85 -9.71 -12.06
CA LEU A 293 30.52 -9.91 -12.63
C LEU A 293 30.56 -10.15 -14.15
N THR A 294 29.67 -11.02 -14.61
CA THR A 294 29.43 -11.35 -16.03
C THR A 294 27.93 -11.34 -16.31
N LEU A 295 27.53 -11.38 -17.58
CA LEU A 295 26.12 -11.32 -17.99
C LEU A 295 25.22 -12.36 -17.31
N ASP A 296 25.77 -13.54 -16.99
CA ASP A 296 25.05 -14.65 -16.37
C ASP A 296 25.13 -14.66 -14.83
N SER A 297 25.82 -13.67 -14.23
CA SER A 297 26.01 -13.61 -12.77
C SER A 297 24.73 -13.24 -12.02
N ILE A 298 23.84 -12.45 -12.63
CA ILE A 298 22.61 -11.97 -11.98
C ILE A 298 21.41 -12.74 -12.53
N PRO A 299 20.54 -13.30 -11.66
CA PRO A 299 19.33 -13.97 -12.12
C PRO A 299 18.43 -13.08 -12.96
N ALA A 300 17.80 -13.66 -13.99
CA ALA A 300 16.87 -12.96 -14.87
C ALA A 300 15.60 -12.44 -14.16
N THR A 301 15.39 -12.75 -12.88
CA THR A 301 14.27 -12.26 -12.06
C THR A 301 14.54 -10.89 -11.44
N VAL A 302 15.80 -10.44 -11.42
CA VAL A 302 16.18 -9.13 -10.90
C VAL A 302 15.69 -8.05 -11.86
N THR A 303 14.85 -7.16 -11.35
CA THR A 303 14.27 -6.02 -12.11
C THR A 303 14.77 -4.67 -11.61
N HIS A 304 15.26 -4.62 -10.36
CA HIS A 304 15.83 -3.44 -9.73
C HIS A 304 17.25 -3.77 -9.25
N LEU A 305 18.24 -3.02 -9.72
CA LEU A 305 19.65 -3.21 -9.38
C LEU A 305 20.19 -1.95 -8.73
N TYR A 306 20.80 -2.10 -7.56
CA TYR A 306 21.42 -1.02 -6.80
C TYR A 306 22.94 -1.22 -6.80
N LEU A 307 23.66 -0.26 -7.36
CA LEU A 307 25.11 -0.16 -7.31
C LEU A 307 25.46 0.94 -6.31
N LEU A 308 26.03 0.52 -5.19
CA LEU A 308 26.23 1.34 -4.01
C LEU A 308 27.64 1.93 -3.97
N ASP A 309 27.90 2.73 -2.94
CA ASP A 309 29.16 3.46 -2.78
C ASP A 309 30.39 2.55 -2.96
N GLY A 310 31.33 3.04 -3.79
CA GLY A 310 32.59 2.38 -4.06
C GLY A 310 32.55 1.23 -5.08
N PHE A 311 31.39 0.85 -5.62
CA PHE A 311 31.31 -0.15 -6.69
C PHE A 311 32.22 0.21 -7.88
N ASP A 312 33.09 -0.70 -8.32
CA ASP A 312 34.18 -0.40 -9.25
C ASP A 312 34.35 -1.44 -10.38
N GLN A 313 33.24 -1.86 -11.00
CA GLN A 313 33.28 -2.82 -12.11
C GLN A 313 32.54 -2.29 -13.36
N PRO A 314 32.92 -2.73 -14.58
CA PRO A 314 32.17 -2.42 -15.80
C PRO A 314 30.74 -2.94 -15.74
N LEU A 315 29.78 -2.15 -16.24
CA LEU A 315 28.34 -2.45 -16.13
C LEU A 315 27.78 -3.37 -17.24
N ASN A 316 28.65 -4.03 -18.01
CA ASN A 316 28.23 -4.93 -19.10
C ASN A 316 27.59 -6.25 -18.61
N PHE A 317 27.56 -6.50 -17.29
CA PHE A 317 26.89 -7.65 -16.68
C PHE A 317 25.38 -7.43 -16.48
N ILE A 318 24.88 -6.19 -16.58
CA ILE A 318 23.50 -5.86 -16.24
C ILE A 318 22.53 -6.61 -17.19
N PRO A 319 21.63 -7.47 -16.68
CA PRO A 319 20.71 -8.22 -17.53
C PRO A 319 19.64 -7.35 -18.21
N LEU A 320 19.15 -7.81 -19.37
CA LEU A 320 18.12 -7.12 -20.16
C LEU A 320 16.76 -6.92 -19.46
N LYS A 321 16.52 -7.61 -18.33
CA LYS A 321 15.28 -7.49 -17.55
C LYS A 321 15.34 -6.42 -16.46
N VAL A 322 16.51 -5.84 -16.20
CA VAL A 322 16.65 -4.73 -15.25
C VAL A 322 16.00 -3.48 -15.84
N LYS A 323 14.92 -3.00 -15.24
CA LYS A 323 14.20 -1.80 -15.70
C LYS A 323 14.63 -0.55 -14.94
N TYR A 324 15.01 -0.74 -13.68
CA TYR A 324 15.38 0.33 -12.75
C TYR A 324 16.80 0.11 -12.24
N LEU A 325 17.66 1.09 -12.49
CA LEU A 325 19.05 1.10 -12.03
C LEU A 325 19.23 2.23 -11.03
N TYR A 326 19.86 1.92 -9.89
CA TYR A 326 20.17 2.87 -8.82
C TYR A 326 21.68 2.96 -8.67
N LEU A 327 22.22 4.17 -8.70
CA LEU A 327 23.65 4.46 -8.66
C LEU A 327 23.93 5.43 -7.49
N GLN A 328 24.69 4.99 -6.50
CA GLN A 328 25.32 5.89 -5.52
C GLN A 328 26.68 6.37 -6.04
N ASN A 329 27.61 6.75 -5.17
CA ASN A 329 28.93 7.20 -5.59
C ASN A 329 29.83 6.01 -5.97
N ILE A 330 29.60 5.45 -7.16
CA ILE A 330 30.40 4.37 -7.70
C ILE A 330 31.76 4.89 -8.20
N ASN A 331 32.80 4.05 -8.09
CA ASN A 331 34.14 4.37 -8.55
C ASN A 331 34.32 4.14 -10.06
N TYR A 332 33.53 3.23 -10.64
CA TYR A 332 33.61 2.93 -12.07
C TYR A 332 33.21 4.15 -12.90
N GLN A 333 34.06 4.56 -13.84
CA GLN A 333 33.80 5.68 -14.72
C GLN A 333 32.75 5.32 -15.79
N LEU A 334 31.61 6.00 -15.75
CA LEU A 334 30.50 5.74 -16.66
C LEU A 334 30.71 6.39 -18.04
N THR A 335 30.19 5.73 -19.07
CA THR A 335 30.17 6.20 -20.46
C THR A 335 28.81 5.91 -21.09
N THR A 336 28.53 6.48 -22.27
CA THR A 336 27.25 6.32 -22.98
C THR A 336 26.82 4.87 -23.21
N ASP A 337 27.76 3.94 -23.29
CA ASP A 337 27.51 2.51 -23.54
C ASP A 337 27.48 1.67 -22.25
N SER A 338 27.66 2.28 -21.08
CA SER A 338 27.71 1.58 -19.79
C SER A 338 26.33 1.06 -19.37
N ILE A 339 25.26 1.80 -19.64
CA ILE A 339 23.90 1.42 -19.22
C ILE A 339 23.16 0.75 -20.39
N PRO A 340 22.59 -0.46 -20.20
CA PRO A 340 21.81 -1.13 -21.23
C PRO A 340 20.56 -0.35 -21.65
N ALA A 341 20.22 -0.44 -22.94
CA ALA A 341 19.07 0.22 -23.55
C ALA A 341 17.68 -0.18 -22.98
N ASN A 342 17.59 -1.26 -22.21
CA ASN A 342 16.35 -1.67 -21.53
C ASN A 342 16.07 -0.90 -20.24
N VAL A 343 17.03 -0.13 -19.72
CA VAL A 343 16.82 0.68 -18.51
C VAL A 343 15.99 1.91 -18.90
N THR A 344 14.80 2.00 -18.31
CA THR A 344 13.84 3.11 -18.54
C THR A 344 13.77 4.07 -17.35
N GLY A 345 14.14 3.60 -16.16
CA GLY A 345 14.21 4.39 -14.93
C GLY A 345 15.61 4.37 -14.34
N LEU A 346 16.18 5.56 -14.12
CA LEU A 346 17.52 5.74 -13.56
C LEU A 346 17.47 6.59 -12.30
N TYR A 347 18.06 6.10 -11.22
CA TYR A 347 18.17 6.80 -9.94
C TYR A 347 19.64 7.12 -9.67
N LEU A 348 19.95 8.41 -9.61
CA LEU A 348 21.24 8.91 -9.16
C LEU A 348 21.07 9.36 -7.71
N MET A 349 21.63 8.57 -6.80
CA MET A 349 21.42 8.67 -5.37
C MET A 349 22.40 9.65 -4.72
N ASN A 350 22.19 9.89 -3.43
CA ASN A 350 23.02 10.75 -2.59
C ASN A 350 24.52 10.47 -2.77
N GLY A 351 25.27 11.52 -3.10
CA GLY A 351 26.72 11.45 -3.23
C GLY A 351 27.24 11.19 -4.64
N PHE A 352 26.37 10.86 -5.61
CA PHE A 352 26.80 10.63 -7.00
C PHE A 352 27.58 11.82 -7.57
N ASP A 353 28.81 11.59 -8.04
CA ASP A 353 29.77 12.63 -8.44
C ASP A 353 30.45 12.35 -9.80
N GLN A 354 29.67 12.04 -10.83
CA GLN A 354 30.17 11.88 -12.20
C GLN A 354 29.36 12.72 -13.20
N PRO A 355 29.91 13.07 -14.38
CA PRO A 355 29.15 13.67 -15.48
C PRO A 355 27.94 12.80 -15.88
N LEU A 356 26.83 13.41 -16.30
CA LEU A 356 25.60 12.70 -16.66
C LEU A 356 25.48 12.38 -18.16
N ASP A 357 26.55 12.55 -18.94
CA ASP A 357 26.56 12.27 -20.38
C ASP A 357 26.46 10.77 -20.70
N PHE A 358 26.62 9.89 -19.71
CA PHE A 358 26.41 8.44 -19.85
C PHE A 358 24.94 8.03 -19.94
N ILE A 359 23.98 8.90 -19.57
CA ILE A 359 22.57 8.52 -19.49
C ILE A 359 22.07 8.19 -20.90
N PRO A 360 21.62 6.96 -21.17
CA PRO A 360 21.23 6.57 -22.51
C PRO A 360 19.89 7.20 -22.92
N PRO A 361 19.63 7.38 -24.23
CA PRO A 361 18.39 7.96 -24.75
C PRO A 361 17.16 7.04 -24.62
N THR A 362 17.22 6.04 -23.73
CA THR A 362 16.11 5.15 -23.38
C THR A 362 15.49 5.49 -22.03
N VAL A 363 16.17 6.32 -21.24
CA VAL A 363 15.67 6.77 -19.93
C VAL A 363 14.58 7.80 -20.13
N GLU A 364 13.38 7.46 -19.64
CA GLU A 364 12.21 8.35 -19.62
C GLU A 364 11.93 8.91 -18.22
N HIS A 365 12.39 8.20 -17.18
CA HIS A 365 12.24 8.58 -15.77
C HIS A 365 13.63 8.73 -15.13
N LEU A 366 13.95 9.94 -14.66
CA LEU A 366 15.22 10.25 -14.02
C LEU A 366 14.98 10.80 -12.62
N TYR A 367 15.66 10.21 -11.63
CA TYR A 367 15.60 10.59 -10.23
C TYR A 367 16.96 11.08 -9.78
N LEU A 368 17.02 12.26 -9.19
CA LEU A 368 18.23 12.93 -8.74
C LEU A 368 18.08 13.30 -7.25
N GLU A 369 18.87 12.68 -6.38
CA GLU A 369 18.96 13.05 -4.96
C GLU A 369 20.05 14.14 -4.76
N ASN A 370 20.87 14.09 -3.71
CA ASN A 370 22.00 15.01 -3.52
C ASN A 370 23.19 14.69 -4.46
N ILE A 371 23.07 15.09 -5.72
CA ILE A 371 24.12 14.97 -6.74
C ILE A 371 25.25 15.96 -6.45
N LYS A 372 26.49 15.48 -6.44
CA LYS A 372 27.69 16.30 -6.21
C LYS A 372 28.26 16.90 -7.49
N TYR A 373 28.08 16.21 -8.62
CA TYR A 373 28.49 16.72 -9.91
C TYR A 373 27.68 17.95 -10.32
N GLN A 374 28.34 19.00 -10.81
CA GLN A 374 27.68 20.23 -11.23
C GLN A 374 26.91 20.05 -12.55
N LEU A 375 25.58 20.16 -12.49
CA LEU A 375 24.70 20.01 -13.64
C LEU A 375 24.77 21.20 -14.61
N THR A 376 24.68 20.89 -15.90
CA THR A 376 24.67 21.83 -17.04
C THR A 376 23.41 21.61 -17.89
N PRO A 377 23.05 22.55 -18.78
CA PRO A 377 21.90 22.41 -19.69
C PRO A 377 21.86 21.12 -20.52
N ASP A 378 23.02 20.55 -20.82
CA ASP A 378 23.15 19.34 -21.64
C ASP A 378 23.25 18.05 -20.79
N SER A 379 23.16 18.14 -19.47
CA SER A 379 23.34 16.99 -18.56
C SER A 379 22.19 15.98 -18.62
N ILE A 380 20.97 16.40 -18.97
CA ILE A 380 19.81 15.51 -19.02
C ILE A 380 19.42 15.27 -20.49
N PRO A 381 19.33 14.01 -20.94
CA PRO A 381 18.87 13.69 -22.29
C PRO A 381 17.44 14.19 -22.57
N ALA A 382 17.19 14.61 -23.82
CA ALA A 382 15.86 15.05 -24.28
C ALA A 382 14.80 13.93 -24.29
N THR A 383 15.14 12.70 -23.92
CA THR A 383 14.19 11.58 -23.81
C THR A 383 13.51 11.52 -22.45
N VAL A 384 14.04 12.23 -21.45
CA VAL A 384 13.46 12.31 -20.12
C VAL A 384 12.15 13.10 -20.17
N LYS A 385 11.07 12.44 -19.72
CA LYS A 385 9.72 12.99 -19.63
C LYS A 385 9.32 13.28 -18.19
N HIS A 386 9.82 12.49 -17.24
CA HIS A 386 9.54 12.62 -15.82
C HIS A 386 10.84 12.80 -15.06
N LEU A 387 10.98 13.94 -14.39
CA LEU A 387 12.15 14.29 -13.61
C LEU A 387 11.76 14.43 -12.14
N TYR A 388 12.47 13.72 -11.28
CA TYR A 388 12.25 13.72 -9.83
C TYR A 388 13.51 14.27 -9.15
N LEU A 389 13.39 15.42 -8.50
CA LEU A 389 14.44 16.00 -7.68
C LEU A 389 14.09 15.73 -6.22
N GLN A 390 14.89 14.89 -5.57
CA GLN A 390 14.58 14.28 -4.28
C GLN A 390 15.43 14.85 -3.14
N ASP A 391 15.33 14.20 -1.97
CA ASP A 391 15.93 14.66 -0.72
C ASP A 391 17.40 15.04 -0.89
N GLY A 392 17.74 16.25 -0.43
CA GLY A 392 19.11 16.75 -0.46
C GLY A 392 19.55 17.38 -1.78
N PHE A 393 18.74 17.39 -2.84
CA PHE A 393 19.08 18.04 -4.11
C PHE A 393 19.35 19.55 -3.92
N ASP A 394 20.53 20.03 -4.30
CA ASP A 394 21.01 21.39 -3.99
C ASP A 394 21.67 22.11 -5.18
N GLN A 395 21.06 22.04 -6.37
CA GLN A 395 21.60 22.66 -7.58
C GLN A 395 20.57 23.50 -8.36
N PRO A 396 21.00 24.48 -9.20
CA PRO A 396 20.09 25.28 -10.02
C PRO A 396 19.31 24.45 -11.05
N LEU A 397 18.03 24.74 -11.25
CA LEU A 397 17.13 23.99 -12.12
C LEU A 397 17.22 24.39 -13.61
N THR A 398 18.29 25.07 -14.04
CA THR A 398 18.48 25.52 -15.43
C THR A 398 18.77 24.38 -16.41
N PHE A 399 19.02 23.17 -15.90
CA PHE A 399 19.30 21.96 -16.69
C PHE A 399 18.06 21.24 -17.20
N ILE A 400 16.85 21.65 -16.77
CA ILE A 400 15.63 20.92 -17.10
C ILE A 400 15.32 21.08 -18.60
N PRO A 401 15.26 19.97 -19.38
CA PRO A 401 15.03 20.06 -20.81
C PRO A 401 13.54 20.30 -21.12
N PRO A 402 13.22 20.86 -22.30
CA PRO A 402 11.84 21.18 -22.72
C PRO A 402 10.92 19.96 -22.85
N THR A 403 11.47 18.76 -22.87
CA THR A 403 10.75 17.50 -23.02
C THR A 403 10.15 16.99 -21.71
N VAL A 404 10.53 17.58 -20.58
CA VAL A 404 9.98 17.23 -19.26
C VAL A 404 8.51 17.65 -19.18
N GLN A 405 7.64 16.66 -19.01
CA GLN A 405 6.20 16.82 -18.86
C GLN A 405 5.79 16.85 -17.39
N ALA A 406 6.56 16.20 -16.52
CA ALA A 406 6.33 16.19 -15.09
C ALA A 406 7.62 16.43 -14.31
N LEU A 407 7.58 17.39 -13.39
CA LEU A 407 8.68 17.70 -12.46
C LEU A 407 8.18 17.49 -11.05
N SER A 408 8.85 16.62 -10.29
CA SER A 408 8.58 16.41 -8.87
C SER A 408 9.72 16.95 -8.02
N LEU A 409 9.38 17.70 -6.97
CA LEU A 409 10.32 18.30 -6.03
C LEU A 409 10.01 17.79 -4.61
N GLU A 410 10.94 17.09 -3.99
CA GLU A 410 10.81 16.47 -2.67
C GLU A 410 12.00 16.88 -1.80
N ASN A 411 11.74 17.56 -0.66
CA ASN A 411 12.75 18.02 0.31
C ASN A 411 14.06 18.63 -0.24
N ILE A 412 13.98 19.33 -1.39
CA ILE A 412 15.14 19.94 -2.04
C ILE A 412 15.75 21.05 -1.16
N LYS A 413 17.08 21.19 -1.20
CA LYS A 413 17.85 22.21 -0.46
C LYS A 413 18.08 23.47 -1.28
N TYR A 414 18.12 23.36 -2.60
CA TYR A 414 18.33 24.50 -3.47
C TYR A 414 17.24 25.55 -3.29
N GLN A 415 17.62 26.80 -3.03
CA GLN A 415 16.67 27.89 -2.83
C GLN A 415 16.02 28.29 -4.16
N LEU A 416 14.70 28.09 -4.25
CA LEU A 416 13.93 28.46 -5.43
C LEU A 416 13.47 29.92 -5.38
N ILE A 417 13.70 30.62 -6.49
CA ILE A 417 13.27 32.00 -6.75
C ILE A 417 12.52 32.10 -8.09
N PRO A 418 11.77 33.18 -8.35
CA PRO A 418 11.16 33.41 -9.66
C PRO A 418 12.17 33.24 -10.81
N GLY A 419 11.81 32.40 -11.79
CA GLY A 419 12.67 32.05 -12.93
C GLY A 419 13.60 30.85 -12.72
N SER A 420 13.56 30.19 -11.55
CA SER A 420 14.35 28.96 -11.31
C SER A 420 13.91 27.81 -12.22
N ILE A 421 12.60 27.65 -12.42
CA ILE A 421 12.06 26.71 -13.41
C ILE A 421 11.97 27.42 -14.77
N PRO A 422 12.50 26.82 -15.86
CA PRO A 422 12.43 27.44 -17.17
C PRO A 422 10.99 27.66 -17.69
N ASN A 423 10.73 28.84 -18.25
CA ASN A 423 9.40 29.24 -18.72
C ASN A 423 8.95 28.59 -20.05
N HIS A 424 9.78 27.77 -20.69
CA HIS A 424 9.43 27.11 -21.96
C HIS A 424 8.63 25.79 -21.75
N LEU A 425 8.32 25.44 -20.50
CA LEU A 425 7.58 24.23 -20.12
C LEU A 425 6.07 24.50 -20.09
N ASP A 426 5.44 24.55 -21.27
CA ASP A 426 4.03 24.95 -21.44
C ASP A 426 3.00 23.94 -20.88
N THR A 427 3.38 22.66 -20.78
CA THR A 427 2.49 21.57 -20.32
C THR A 427 2.98 20.89 -19.05
N LEU A 428 3.77 21.59 -18.23
CA LEU A 428 4.37 21.01 -17.03
C LEU A 428 3.33 20.68 -15.97
N ASN A 429 3.32 19.41 -15.55
CA ASN A 429 2.72 18.99 -14.29
C ASN A 429 3.78 19.17 -13.19
N LEU A 430 3.54 20.09 -12.26
CA LEU A 430 4.47 20.34 -11.16
C LEU A 430 3.96 19.66 -9.88
N CYS A 431 4.79 18.81 -9.29
CA CYS A 431 4.49 18.11 -8.05
C CYS A 431 5.44 18.57 -6.94
N LEU A 432 4.89 19.13 -5.87
CA LEU A 432 5.61 19.46 -4.65
C LEU A 432 5.23 18.41 -3.61
N LEU A 433 6.18 17.53 -3.31
CA LEU A 433 5.99 16.34 -2.49
C LEU A 433 6.35 16.60 -1.02
N ASP A 434 6.18 15.57 -0.18
CA ASP A 434 6.50 15.63 1.24
C ASP A 434 7.92 16.20 1.51
N GLY A 435 8.04 16.94 2.59
CA GLY A 435 9.28 17.63 2.97
C GLY A 435 9.56 18.93 2.20
N PHE A 436 8.82 19.27 1.14
CA PHE A 436 8.98 20.57 0.48
C PHE A 436 8.57 21.72 1.41
N ASN A 437 9.51 22.64 1.68
CA ASN A 437 9.33 23.71 2.67
C ASN A 437 9.92 25.06 2.23
N GLN A 438 9.58 25.50 1.01
CA GLN A 438 10.01 26.79 0.46
C GLN A 438 8.80 27.62 -0.03
N PRO A 439 8.93 28.95 -0.21
CA PRO A 439 7.89 29.75 -0.85
C PRO A 439 7.58 29.28 -2.28
N LEU A 440 6.32 29.37 -2.71
CA LEU A 440 5.87 28.88 -4.03
C LEU A 440 5.94 29.94 -5.16
N ASN A 441 6.51 31.12 -4.90
CA ASN A 441 6.60 32.20 -5.89
C ASN A 441 7.54 31.91 -7.09
N PHE A 442 8.27 30.79 -7.07
CA PHE A 442 9.09 30.33 -8.19
C PHE A 442 8.28 29.66 -9.30
N ILE A 443 7.04 29.22 -9.01
CA ILE A 443 6.23 28.45 -9.95
C ILE A 443 5.98 29.31 -11.19
N PRO A 444 6.37 28.85 -12.39
CA PRO A 444 6.26 29.66 -13.59
C PRO A 444 4.80 29.84 -13.99
N PRO A 445 4.45 30.97 -14.62
CA PRO A 445 3.07 31.27 -15.03
C PRO A 445 2.56 30.39 -16.19
N THR A 446 3.30 29.36 -16.60
CA THR A 446 2.84 28.34 -17.57
C THR A 446 2.17 27.14 -16.90
N VAL A 447 2.36 26.93 -15.59
CA VAL A 447 1.84 25.75 -14.89
C VAL A 447 0.32 25.77 -14.80
N GLN A 448 -0.33 24.74 -15.35
CA GLN A 448 -1.78 24.57 -15.29
C GLN A 448 -2.23 23.49 -14.28
N ARG A 449 -1.36 22.52 -13.98
CA ARG A 449 -1.61 21.42 -13.04
C ARG A 449 -0.56 21.42 -11.94
N LEU A 450 -1.02 21.53 -10.70
CA LEU A 450 -0.18 21.59 -9.52
C LEU A 450 -0.62 20.53 -8.50
N TYR A 451 0.35 19.80 -7.95
CA TYR A 451 0.16 18.81 -6.91
C TYR A 451 0.93 19.24 -5.67
N LEU A 452 0.26 19.26 -4.51
CA LEU A 452 0.81 19.68 -3.23
C LEU A 452 0.56 18.58 -2.20
N GLU A 453 1.63 17.99 -1.66
CA GLU A 453 1.58 16.95 -0.63
C GLU A 453 2.30 17.43 0.63
N ASN A 454 1.66 17.31 1.79
CA ASN A 454 2.21 17.66 3.10
C ASN A 454 3.03 18.98 3.16
N ILE A 455 2.59 20.01 2.43
CA ILE A 455 3.28 21.30 2.37
C ILE A 455 3.16 22.00 3.72
N LYS A 456 4.30 22.25 4.38
CA LYS A 456 4.36 22.92 5.70
C LYS A 456 4.52 24.44 5.59
N TYR A 457 4.98 24.93 4.44
CA TYR A 457 5.10 26.35 4.17
C TYR A 457 3.72 27.01 4.12
N GLN A 458 3.54 28.12 4.83
CA GLN A 458 2.24 28.79 4.93
C GLN A 458 1.83 29.41 3.59
N LEU A 459 0.74 28.94 3.00
CA LEU A 459 0.24 29.43 1.71
C LEU A 459 -0.65 30.68 1.87
N THR A 460 -0.55 31.58 0.90
CA THR A 460 -1.31 32.83 0.78
C THR A 460 -1.93 32.97 -0.62
N PRO A 461 -2.93 33.84 -0.86
CA PRO A 461 -3.60 33.98 -2.16
C PRO A 461 -2.68 34.20 -3.38
N ASP A 462 -1.49 34.77 -3.18
CA ASP A 462 -0.51 35.02 -4.25
C ASP A 462 0.56 33.92 -4.38
N SER A 463 0.44 32.83 -3.60
CA SER A 463 1.46 31.77 -3.54
C SER A 463 1.50 30.90 -4.80
N ILE A 464 0.38 30.72 -5.49
CA ILE A 464 0.30 29.90 -6.71
C ILE A 464 -0.24 30.73 -7.88
N PRO A 465 0.28 30.52 -9.11
CA PRO A 465 -0.06 31.40 -10.23
C PRO A 465 -1.51 31.22 -10.68
N ALA A 466 -2.13 32.30 -11.16
CA ALA A 466 -3.50 32.30 -11.64
C ALA A 466 -3.72 31.43 -12.91
N THR A 467 -2.66 30.89 -13.52
CA THR A 467 -2.78 29.95 -14.64
C THR A 467 -3.09 28.52 -14.20
N VAL A 468 -2.98 28.20 -12.90
CA VAL A 468 -3.38 26.90 -12.35
C VAL A 468 -4.90 26.74 -12.50
N THR A 469 -5.30 25.68 -13.19
CA THR A 469 -6.73 25.32 -13.39
C THR A 469 -7.09 23.99 -12.75
N HIS A 470 -6.09 23.14 -12.50
CA HIS A 470 -6.23 21.86 -11.82
C HIS A 470 -5.29 21.85 -10.61
N LEU A 471 -5.86 21.69 -9.42
CA LEU A 471 -5.11 21.65 -8.17
C LEU A 471 -5.39 20.32 -7.47
N HIS A 472 -4.32 19.65 -7.04
CA HIS A 472 -4.38 18.45 -6.23
C HIS A 472 -3.74 18.74 -4.88
N LEU A 473 -4.54 18.63 -3.81
CA LEU A 473 -4.09 18.67 -2.43
C LEU A 473 -4.12 17.23 -1.92
N LEU A 474 -2.93 16.69 -1.68
CA LEU A 474 -2.69 15.28 -1.36
C LEU A 474 -2.51 15.08 0.15
N ASP A 475 -2.21 13.84 0.53
CA ASP A 475 -2.07 13.40 1.91
C ASP A 475 -1.19 14.35 2.77
N GLY A 476 -1.62 14.55 4.01
CA GLY A 476 -0.89 15.37 4.98
C GLY A 476 -1.11 16.88 4.83
N PHE A 477 -1.84 17.36 3.83
CA PHE A 477 -2.13 18.78 3.68
C PHE A 477 -3.02 19.29 4.84
N ASP A 478 -2.48 20.22 5.65
CA ASP A 478 -3.13 20.73 6.87
C ASP A 478 -3.10 22.27 6.96
N GLN A 479 -3.70 22.95 5.98
CA GLN A 479 -3.76 24.41 5.94
C GLN A 479 -5.11 24.94 5.42
N PRO A 480 -5.48 26.20 5.75
CA PRO A 480 -6.64 26.86 5.15
C PRO A 480 -6.55 26.91 3.62
N LEU A 481 -7.68 26.77 2.93
CA LEU A 481 -7.74 26.72 1.46
C LEU A 481 -7.92 28.10 0.79
N ASN A 482 -7.77 29.19 1.53
CA ASN A 482 -7.95 30.55 0.99
C ASN A 482 -6.84 30.99 0.01
N PHE A 483 -5.77 30.20 -0.15
CA PHE A 483 -4.73 30.43 -1.14
C PHE A 483 -5.13 30.00 -2.56
N ILE A 484 -6.18 29.18 -2.70
CA ILE A 484 -6.56 28.61 -4.00
C ILE A 484 -7.05 29.73 -4.94
N PRO A 485 -6.44 29.93 -6.12
CA PRO A 485 -6.83 30.95 -7.07
C PRO A 485 -8.26 30.76 -7.57
N PRO A 486 -8.96 31.86 -7.91
CA PRO A 486 -10.30 31.81 -8.49
C PRO A 486 -10.32 31.26 -9.93
N THR A 487 -9.19 30.79 -10.47
CA THR A 487 -9.08 30.16 -11.78
C THR A 487 -9.12 28.62 -11.71
N VAL A 488 -9.00 28.05 -10.51
CA VAL A 488 -9.08 26.60 -10.30
C VAL A 488 -10.50 26.11 -10.58
N LYS A 489 -10.63 25.20 -11.56
CA LYS A 489 -11.89 24.59 -11.99
C LYS A 489 -12.05 23.16 -11.50
N ILE A 490 -10.92 22.46 -11.34
CA ILE A 490 -10.84 21.07 -10.89
C ILE A 490 -9.99 21.04 -9.62
N LEU A 491 -10.58 20.59 -8.53
CA LEU A 491 -9.94 20.47 -7.23
C LEU A 491 -10.00 19.03 -6.74
N HIS A 492 -8.85 18.46 -6.39
CA HIS A 492 -8.76 17.19 -5.70
C HIS A 492 -8.31 17.43 -4.26
N LEU A 493 -9.03 16.82 -3.33
CA LEU A 493 -8.74 16.85 -1.91
C LEU A 493 -8.61 15.40 -1.44
N GLN A 494 -7.44 15.03 -0.94
CA GLN A 494 -7.16 13.70 -0.40
C GLN A 494 -6.62 13.84 1.01
N ASN A 495 -7.26 13.17 1.96
CA ASN A 495 -6.86 13.08 3.36
C ASN A 495 -6.49 14.44 3.98
N ILE A 496 -7.35 15.44 3.73
CA ILE A 496 -7.14 16.80 4.21
C ILE A 496 -7.41 16.86 5.71
N ASN A 497 -6.37 17.15 6.49
CA ASN A 497 -6.45 17.22 7.94
C ASN A 497 -7.13 18.52 8.42
N TYR A 498 -7.04 19.58 7.63
CA TYR A 498 -7.56 20.89 7.97
C TYR A 498 -9.10 20.92 8.01
N GLN A 499 -9.67 21.62 8.99
CA GLN A 499 -11.11 21.78 9.10
C GLN A 499 -11.65 22.73 8.04
N LEU A 500 -12.36 22.17 7.05
CA LEU A 500 -13.00 22.94 5.98
C LEU A 500 -14.28 23.62 6.48
N ALA A 501 -14.38 24.92 6.27
CA ALA A 501 -15.57 25.74 6.53
C ALA A 501 -16.35 26.01 5.23
N PRO A 502 -17.63 26.44 5.29
CA PRO A 502 -18.30 27.05 4.15
C PRO A 502 -17.42 28.10 3.48
N ASP A 503 -17.44 28.17 2.15
CA ASP A 503 -16.63 29.08 1.32
C ASP A 503 -15.11 28.82 1.31
N SER A 504 -14.64 27.70 1.87
CA SER A 504 -13.20 27.33 1.79
C SER A 504 -12.74 27.05 0.36
N ILE A 505 -13.65 26.64 -0.53
CA ILE A 505 -13.35 26.31 -1.92
C ILE A 505 -13.82 27.45 -2.84
N PRO A 506 -12.99 27.90 -3.80
CA PRO A 506 -13.37 28.97 -4.72
C PRO A 506 -14.61 28.63 -5.57
N ALA A 507 -15.45 29.63 -5.83
CA ALA A 507 -16.67 29.49 -6.64
C ALA A 507 -16.42 29.13 -8.12
N ALA A 508 -15.17 29.15 -8.59
CA ALA A 508 -14.84 28.68 -9.94
C ALA A 508 -14.76 27.15 -10.05
N VAL A 509 -14.68 26.44 -8.92
CA VAL A 509 -14.61 24.98 -8.90
C VAL A 509 -15.93 24.39 -9.36
N THR A 510 -15.84 23.55 -10.40
CA THR A 510 -16.98 22.84 -11.01
C THR A 510 -16.84 21.32 -10.91
N HIS A 511 -15.61 20.83 -10.76
CA HIS A 511 -15.28 19.42 -10.54
C HIS A 511 -14.54 19.31 -9.21
N LEU A 512 -15.12 18.56 -8.28
CA LEU A 512 -14.55 18.34 -6.95
C LEU A 512 -14.38 16.84 -6.72
N TYR A 513 -13.16 16.45 -6.37
CA TYR A 513 -12.82 15.10 -5.96
C TYR A 513 -12.52 15.11 -4.47
N LEU A 514 -13.34 14.39 -3.71
CA LEU A 514 -13.12 14.11 -2.30
C LEU A 514 -12.67 12.66 -2.21
N LEU A 515 -11.37 12.48 -2.06
CA LEU A 515 -10.73 11.18 -1.95
C LEU A 515 -10.64 10.75 -0.47
N ASP A 516 -9.99 9.64 -0.14
CA ASP A 516 -9.84 9.11 1.24
C ASP A 516 -9.75 10.16 2.37
N GLY A 517 -10.24 9.83 3.57
CA GLY A 517 -9.97 10.59 4.79
C GLY A 517 -11.03 11.61 5.22
N PHE A 518 -12.17 11.73 4.53
CA PHE A 518 -13.28 12.58 4.98
C PHE A 518 -14.22 11.85 5.95
N ASP A 519 -14.19 12.26 7.22
CA ASP A 519 -15.04 11.77 8.32
C ASP A 519 -15.96 12.86 8.92
N LYS A 520 -15.99 14.06 8.32
CA LYS A 520 -16.74 15.24 8.75
C LYS A 520 -17.80 15.71 7.74
N PRO A 521 -18.76 16.56 8.16
CA PRO A 521 -19.78 17.12 7.26
C PRO A 521 -19.20 17.81 6.03
N LEU A 522 -19.85 17.63 4.87
CA LEU A 522 -19.42 18.15 3.58
C LEU A 522 -20.03 19.53 3.22
N ASN A 523 -20.39 20.32 4.24
CA ASN A 523 -21.03 21.63 4.06
C ASN A 523 -20.10 22.71 3.46
N PHE A 524 -18.83 22.40 3.23
CA PHE A 524 -17.86 23.26 2.57
C PHE A 524 -17.91 23.19 1.03
N ILE A 525 -18.63 22.22 0.46
CA ILE A 525 -18.75 22.09 -1.00
C ILE A 525 -19.54 23.28 -1.55
N PRO A 526 -18.98 24.09 -2.47
CA PRO A 526 -19.65 25.29 -2.95
C PRO A 526 -20.78 24.94 -3.92
N PRO A 527 -21.84 25.77 -4.01
CA PRO A 527 -22.98 25.55 -4.91
C PRO A 527 -22.63 25.73 -6.40
N THR A 528 -21.36 25.72 -6.77
CA THR A 528 -20.87 25.76 -8.16
C THR A 528 -20.42 24.41 -8.68
N VAL A 529 -20.24 23.43 -7.80
CA VAL A 529 -19.85 22.06 -8.14
C VAL A 529 -20.96 21.36 -8.91
N LYS A 530 -20.63 20.84 -10.09
CA LYS A 530 -21.53 20.06 -10.95
C LYS A 530 -21.14 18.59 -11.02
N TYR A 531 -19.85 18.32 -10.91
CA TYR A 531 -19.25 16.99 -10.95
C TYR A 531 -18.61 16.72 -9.58
N LEU A 532 -19.15 15.76 -8.85
CA LEU A 532 -18.67 15.39 -7.54
C LEU A 532 -18.22 13.92 -7.56
N TYR A 533 -17.00 13.69 -7.09
CA TYR A 533 -16.40 12.36 -6.94
C TYR A 533 -16.18 12.12 -5.46
N LEU A 534 -16.72 11.02 -4.95
CA LEU A 534 -16.65 10.62 -3.54
C LEU A 534 -15.96 9.26 -3.46
N ASP A 535 -14.79 9.23 -2.82
CA ASP A 535 -14.05 8.01 -2.51
C ASP A 535 -14.01 7.78 -1.00
N ASN A 536 -14.34 6.57 -0.58
CA ASN A 536 -14.19 6.08 0.79
C ASN A 536 -14.63 7.06 1.91
N ILE A 537 -15.69 7.82 1.67
CA ILE A 537 -16.20 8.82 2.63
C ILE A 537 -16.72 8.09 3.87
N LYS A 538 -16.21 8.47 5.05
CA LYS A 538 -16.59 7.88 6.34
C LYS A 538 -17.68 8.66 7.07
N TYR A 539 -17.85 9.94 6.73
CA TYR A 539 -18.95 10.76 7.25
C TYR A 539 -20.30 10.24 6.75
N GLN A 540 -21.27 10.10 7.64
CA GLN A 540 -22.63 9.67 7.28
C GLN A 540 -23.36 10.75 6.48
N LEU A 541 -23.58 10.51 5.19
CA LEU A 541 -24.23 11.48 4.30
C LEU A 541 -25.75 11.51 4.51
N THR A 542 -26.31 12.71 4.39
CA THR A 542 -27.74 13.05 4.48
C THR A 542 -28.17 13.89 3.27
N PRO A 543 -29.47 14.04 2.96
CA PRO A 543 -29.94 14.76 1.76
C PRO A 543 -29.40 16.19 1.56
N ASP A 544 -28.99 16.86 2.63
CA ASP A 544 -28.43 18.22 2.58
C ASP A 544 -26.88 18.24 2.57
N SER A 545 -26.23 17.07 2.50
CA SER A 545 -24.77 16.95 2.60
C SER A 545 -24.03 17.40 1.33
N ILE A 546 -24.66 17.31 0.16
CA ILE A 546 -24.06 17.76 -1.10
C ILE A 546 -24.96 18.79 -1.80
N PRO A 547 -24.41 19.78 -2.52
CA PRO A 547 -25.22 20.84 -3.11
C PRO A 547 -26.17 20.34 -4.19
N ALA A 548 -27.36 20.95 -4.28
CA ALA A 548 -28.34 20.70 -5.34
C ALA A 548 -27.90 21.16 -6.75
N THR A 549 -26.67 21.65 -6.90
CA THR A 549 -26.09 21.94 -8.22
C THR A 549 -25.32 20.77 -8.82
N VAL A 550 -25.10 19.71 -8.03
CA VAL A 550 -24.48 18.47 -8.50
C VAL A 550 -25.44 17.76 -9.46
N THR A 551 -24.97 17.52 -10.69
CA THR A 551 -25.70 16.78 -11.74
C THR A 551 -25.02 15.48 -12.11
N HIS A 552 -23.71 15.36 -11.86
CA HIS A 552 -22.91 14.17 -12.08
C HIS A 552 -22.28 13.74 -10.76
N LEU A 553 -22.62 12.54 -10.31
CA LEU A 553 -22.12 11.98 -9.07
C LEU A 553 -21.39 10.67 -9.34
N TYR A 554 -20.16 10.59 -8.85
CA TYR A 554 -19.32 9.40 -8.93
C TYR A 554 -19.08 8.89 -7.50
N LEU A 555 -19.58 7.69 -7.22
CA LEU A 555 -19.32 6.98 -5.97
C LEU A 555 -18.28 5.90 -6.28
N LEU A 556 -17.07 6.13 -5.78
CA LEU A 556 -15.88 5.33 -6.11
C LEU A 556 -15.76 4.10 -5.19
N ASN A 557 -14.79 3.23 -5.51
CA ASN A 557 -14.59 1.95 -4.82
C ASN A 557 -14.45 2.13 -3.30
N GLY A 558 -15.21 1.36 -2.52
CA GLY A 558 -15.17 1.42 -1.05
C GLY A 558 -16.21 2.35 -0.42
N PHE A 559 -17.04 3.02 -1.22
CA PHE A 559 -18.25 3.67 -0.72
C PHE A 559 -19.24 2.63 -0.17
N ASP A 560 -19.63 2.78 1.10
CA ASP A 560 -20.41 1.80 1.87
C ASP A 560 -21.49 2.48 2.73
N GLN A 561 -22.32 3.32 2.10
CA GLN A 561 -23.41 4.02 2.78
C GLN A 561 -24.69 3.99 1.94
N SER A 562 -25.84 4.26 2.60
CA SER A 562 -27.10 4.48 1.89
C SER A 562 -26.98 5.61 0.87
N LEU A 563 -27.72 5.49 -0.23
CA LEU A 563 -27.76 6.47 -1.32
C LEU A 563 -28.87 7.52 -1.16
N ASP A 564 -29.59 7.54 -0.03
CA ASP A 564 -30.70 8.49 0.23
C ASP A 564 -30.24 9.96 0.28
N PHE A 565 -28.94 10.22 0.38
CA PHE A 565 -28.37 11.56 0.37
C PHE A 565 -28.32 12.20 -1.02
N ILE A 566 -28.48 11.43 -2.09
CA ILE A 566 -28.30 11.92 -3.46
C ILE A 566 -29.43 12.92 -3.77
N PRO A 567 -29.10 14.19 -4.10
CA PRO A 567 -30.13 15.20 -4.34
C PRO A 567 -30.87 14.90 -5.65
N PRO A 568 -32.15 15.34 -5.78
CA PRO A 568 -32.99 15.12 -6.96
C PRO A 568 -32.57 16.00 -8.17
N THR A 569 -31.30 16.38 -8.24
CA THR A 569 -30.68 17.11 -9.35
C THR A 569 -29.66 16.26 -10.08
N VAL A 570 -29.24 15.13 -9.49
CA VAL A 570 -28.34 14.18 -10.11
C VAL A 570 -29.05 13.49 -11.28
N GLN A 571 -28.44 13.61 -12.46
CA GLN A 571 -28.90 13.01 -13.71
C GLN A 571 -28.00 11.85 -14.13
N HIS A 572 -26.70 11.96 -13.85
CA HIS A 572 -25.69 10.98 -14.21
C HIS A 572 -25.05 10.41 -12.93
N LEU A 573 -25.21 9.10 -12.72
CA LEU A 573 -24.70 8.39 -11.55
C LEU A 573 -23.73 7.29 -11.96
N TYR A 574 -22.56 7.28 -11.34
CA TYR A 574 -21.52 6.27 -11.55
C TYR A 574 -21.26 5.56 -10.22
N LEU A 575 -21.38 4.23 -10.21
CA LEU A 575 -21.24 3.39 -9.04
C LEU A 575 -20.11 2.38 -9.25
N ASP A 576 -19.05 2.51 -8.47
CA ASP A 576 -17.91 1.60 -8.47
C ASP A 576 -17.98 0.64 -7.27
N ASN A 577 -18.23 -0.64 -7.52
CA ASN A 577 -18.14 -1.74 -6.54
C ASN A 577 -18.70 -1.41 -5.14
N ILE A 578 -19.84 -0.72 -5.11
CA ILE A 578 -20.51 -0.26 -3.89
C ILE A 578 -20.85 -1.45 -2.99
N LYS A 579 -20.53 -1.34 -1.70
CA LYS A 579 -20.73 -2.41 -0.71
C LYS A 579 -22.11 -2.39 -0.07
N TYR A 580 -22.71 -1.21 0.03
CA TYR A 580 -24.07 -1.03 0.50
C TYR A 580 -25.08 -1.72 -0.43
N GLN A 581 -26.01 -2.49 0.15
CA GLN A 581 -27.03 -3.23 -0.61
C GLN A 581 -28.07 -2.27 -1.21
N LEU A 582 -28.15 -2.22 -2.55
CA LEU A 582 -29.07 -1.34 -3.26
C LEU A 582 -30.48 -1.95 -3.35
N THR A 583 -31.48 -1.07 -3.33
CA THR A 583 -32.91 -1.39 -3.49
C THR A 583 -33.54 -0.47 -4.56
N PRO A 584 -34.72 -0.80 -5.11
CA PRO A 584 -35.35 0.01 -6.18
C PRO A 584 -35.51 1.50 -5.89
N ASP A 585 -35.62 1.88 -4.62
CA ASP A 585 -35.78 3.28 -4.20
C ASP A 585 -34.45 3.98 -3.87
N SER A 586 -33.31 3.27 -3.97
CA SER A 586 -31.99 3.81 -3.60
C SER A 586 -31.46 4.86 -4.57
N ILE A 587 -31.95 4.93 -5.81
CA ILE A 587 -31.49 5.89 -6.81
C ILE A 587 -32.59 6.92 -7.08
N PRO A 588 -32.29 8.23 -7.06
CA PRO A 588 -33.29 9.25 -7.39
C PRO A 588 -33.90 9.05 -8.78
N THR A 589 -35.20 9.33 -8.89
CA THR A 589 -35.95 9.25 -10.17
C THR A 589 -35.48 10.25 -11.23
N THR A 590 -34.58 11.17 -10.89
CA THR A 590 -33.96 12.10 -11.84
C THR A 590 -32.78 11.50 -12.59
N VAL A 591 -32.28 10.33 -12.16
CA VAL A 591 -31.16 9.66 -12.82
C VAL A 591 -31.63 9.02 -14.12
N THR A 592 -31.06 9.47 -15.23
CA THR A 592 -31.31 8.98 -16.59
C THR A 592 -30.13 8.18 -17.15
N LEU A 593 -28.92 8.40 -16.62
CA LEU A 593 -27.70 7.70 -16.99
C LEU A 593 -27.07 7.07 -15.75
N LEU A 594 -26.90 5.75 -15.80
CA LEU A 594 -26.31 4.94 -14.73
C LEU A 594 -25.16 4.10 -15.27
N TYR A 595 -23.99 4.17 -14.63
CA TYR A 595 -22.85 3.30 -14.93
C TYR A 595 -22.50 2.47 -13.69
N LEU A 596 -22.41 1.16 -13.88
CA LEU A 596 -21.98 0.19 -12.87
C LEU A 596 -20.60 -0.32 -13.27
N LEU A 597 -19.60 -0.01 -12.45
CA LEU A 597 -18.19 -0.07 -12.83
C LEU A 597 -17.38 -1.08 -12.01
N TYR A 598 -16.20 -1.43 -12.55
CA TYR A 598 -15.07 -2.09 -11.87
C TYR A 598 -15.40 -3.26 -10.93
N GLY A 599 -16.24 -4.19 -11.36
CA GLY A 599 -16.51 -5.38 -10.54
C GLY A 599 -17.73 -5.27 -9.64
N PHE A 600 -18.66 -4.35 -9.94
CA PHE A 600 -19.97 -4.26 -9.30
C PHE A 600 -20.62 -5.66 -9.18
N ASP A 601 -21.02 -6.02 -7.95
CA ASP A 601 -21.39 -7.40 -7.56
C ASP A 601 -22.70 -7.46 -6.77
N GLN A 602 -23.76 -6.87 -7.34
CA GLN A 602 -25.11 -6.92 -6.77
C GLN A 602 -26.16 -7.22 -7.86
N PRO A 603 -27.35 -7.72 -7.49
CA PRO A 603 -28.50 -7.82 -8.41
C PRO A 603 -28.81 -6.47 -9.06
N LEU A 604 -29.35 -6.49 -10.28
CA LEU A 604 -29.68 -5.26 -11.03
C LEU A 604 -31.16 -4.82 -10.90
N ASP A 605 -31.91 -5.38 -9.97
CA ASP A 605 -33.32 -5.05 -9.73
C ASP A 605 -33.54 -3.70 -9.02
N PHE A 606 -32.48 -3.09 -8.48
CA PHE A 606 -32.52 -1.74 -7.94
C PHE A 606 -32.60 -0.64 -9.00
N ILE A 607 -32.32 -0.94 -10.27
CA ILE A 607 -32.23 0.08 -11.32
C ILE A 607 -33.62 0.70 -11.53
N SER A 608 -33.74 1.99 -11.23
CA SER A 608 -35.00 2.73 -11.35
C SER A 608 -35.52 2.76 -12.80
N PRO A 609 -36.85 2.72 -13.02
CA PRO A 609 -37.48 2.82 -14.35
C PRO A 609 -37.43 4.25 -14.95
N THR A 610 -36.43 5.04 -14.58
CA THR A 610 -36.10 6.34 -15.17
C THR A 610 -34.78 6.30 -15.94
N VAL A 611 -33.99 5.24 -15.76
CA VAL A 611 -32.71 5.06 -16.45
C VAL A 611 -32.97 4.75 -17.92
N GLU A 612 -32.37 5.55 -18.81
CA GLU A 612 -32.43 5.41 -20.26
C GLU A 612 -31.10 4.92 -20.86
N HIS A 613 -30.00 5.26 -20.18
CA HIS A 613 -28.62 4.91 -20.55
C HIS A 613 -27.98 4.08 -19.42
N LEU A 614 -27.61 2.83 -19.71
CA LEU A 614 -27.00 1.92 -18.74
C LEU A 614 -25.62 1.47 -19.21
N GLY A 615 -24.59 1.73 -18.41
CA GLY A 615 -23.23 1.23 -18.62
C GLY A 615 -22.88 0.10 -17.66
N LEU A 616 -22.29 -0.98 -18.17
CA LEU A 616 -21.89 -2.15 -17.39
C LEU A 616 -20.42 -2.49 -17.68
N GLN A 617 -19.57 -2.45 -16.65
CA GLN A 617 -18.16 -2.81 -16.75
C GLN A 617 -17.82 -3.94 -15.77
N ASN A 618 -17.28 -5.05 -16.29
CA ASN A 618 -16.77 -6.16 -15.48
C ASN A 618 -17.74 -6.62 -14.35
N ILE A 619 -19.04 -6.74 -14.64
CA ILE A 619 -20.05 -7.08 -13.62
C ILE A 619 -19.83 -8.51 -13.09
N LYS A 620 -19.71 -8.65 -11.76
CA LYS A 620 -19.41 -9.95 -11.11
C LYS A 620 -20.64 -10.77 -10.80
N TYR A 621 -21.77 -10.12 -10.55
CA TYR A 621 -23.00 -10.78 -10.12
C TYR A 621 -23.54 -11.73 -11.20
N GLN A 622 -23.84 -12.98 -10.83
CA GLN A 622 -24.06 -14.07 -11.78
C GLN A 622 -25.53 -14.29 -12.20
N SER A 623 -26.52 -13.72 -11.49
CA SER A 623 -27.89 -14.29 -11.50
C SER A 623 -29.00 -13.43 -12.12
N THR A 624 -28.86 -12.12 -12.37
CA THR A 624 -29.99 -11.26 -12.78
C THR A 624 -29.64 -10.08 -13.71
N LEU A 625 -29.19 -10.38 -14.93
CA LEU A 625 -29.16 -9.36 -15.99
C LEU A 625 -30.55 -9.10 -16.61
N ASN A 626 -31.55 -9.94 -16.34
CA ASN A 626 -32.92 -9.78 -16.85
C ASN A 626 -33.72 -8.66 -16.15
N SER A 627 -33.12 -8.00 -15.16
CA SER A 627 -33.77 -6.93 -14.38
C SER A 627 -33.58 -5.53 -14.98
N ILE A 628 -33.00 -5.42 -16.18
CA ILE A 628 -32.84 -4.12 -16.85
C ILE A 628 -34.22 -3.50 -17.13
N PRO A 629 -34.47 -2.25 -16.68
CA PRO A 629 -35.76 -1.61 -16.89
C PRO A 629 -36.11 -1.42 -18.36
N ALA A 630 -37.41 -1.47 -18.67
CA ALA A 630 -37.94 -1.25 -20.01
C ALA A 630 -37.66 0.16 -20.57
N THR A 631 -37.25 1.11 -19.73
CA THR A 631 -36.85 2.45 -20.14
C THR A 631 -35.45 2.52 -20.74
N VAL A 632 -34.60 1.51 -20.51
CA VAL A 632 -33.25 1.50 -21.05
C VAL A 632 -33.29 1.31 -22.56
N THR A 633 -32.78 2.31 -23.28
CA THR A 633 -32.71 2.34 -24.75
C THR A 633 -31.27 2.26 -25.26
N HIS A 634 -30.31 2.68 -24.44
CA HIS A 634 -28.87 2.65 -24.74
C HIS A 634 -28.16 1.79 -23.70
N LEU A 635 -27.46 0.76 -24.17
CA LEU A 635 -26.67 -0.14 -23.33
C LEU A 635 -25.20 -0.06 -23.74
N TYR A 636 -24.33 0.18 -22.76
CA TYR A 636 -22.87 0.25 -22.95
C TYR A 636 -22.24 -0.92 -22.20
N LEU A 637 -21.63 -1.86 -22.93
CA LEU A 637 -20.88 -2.97 -22.37
C LEU A 637 -19.40 -2.65 -22.51
N LEU A 638 -18.80 -2.32 -21.37
CA LEU A 638 -17.46 -1.76 -21.28
C LEU A 638 -16.40 -2.86 -21.12
N ASP A 639 -15.12 -2.45 -21.08
CA ASP A 639 -13.98 -3.37 -20.94
C ASP A 639 -14.17 -4.37 -19.77
N GLY A 640 -13.82 -5.62 -20.01
CA GLY A 640 -13.94 -6.68 -19.01
C GLY A 640 -15.31 -7.36 -18.93
N PHE A 641 -16.36 -6.87 -19.61
CA PHE A 641 -17.67 -7.54 -19.60
C PHE A 641 -17.60 -8.94 -20.21
N ASP A 642 -17.99 -9.99 -19.48
CA ASP A 642 -17.72 -11.40 -19.82
C ASP A 642 -18.98 -12.28 -19.93
N LYS A 643 -20.19 -11.68 -19.90
CA LYS A 643 -21.45 -12.42 -19.90
C LYS A 643 -22.11 -12.52 -21.29
N PRO A 644 -22.91 -13.56 -21.57
CA PRO A 644 -23.69 -13.66 -22.81
C PRO A 644 -24.66 -12.49 -22.97
N LEU A 645 -24.87 -12.04 -24.21
CA LEU A 645 -25.70 -10.86 -24.51
C LEU A 645 -27.21 -11.15 -24.60
N THR A 646 -27.65 -12.34 -24.18
CA THR A 646 -29.05 -12.77 -24.27
C THR A 646 -30.00 -12.04 -23.31
N PHE A 647 -29.46 -11.34 -22.32
CA PHE A 647 -30.24 -10.56 -21.34
C PHE A 647 -30.75 -9.23 -21.89
N ILE A 648 -30.19 -8.75 -23.01
CA ILE A 648 -30.46 -7.41 -23.53
C ILE A 648 -31.94 -7.34 -23.95
N PRO A 649 -32.75 -6.49 -23.29
CA PRO A 649 -34.19 -6.48 -23.54
C PRO A 649 -34.53 -5.85 -24.91
N PRO A 650 -35.71 -6.15 -25.48
CA PRO A 650 -36.20 -5.58 -26.75
C PRO A 650 -36.28 -4.05 -26.78
N THR A 651 -36.27 -3.40 -25.61
CA THR A 651 -36.32 -1.94 -25.45
C THR A 651 -34.99 -1.27 -25.78
N VAL A 652 -33.87 -2.00 -25.65
CA VAL A 652 -32.55 -1.51 -26.04
C VAL A 652 -32.49 -1.40 -27.56
N LYS A 653 -32.17 -0.21 -28.05
CA LYS A 653 -32.06 0.11 -29.48
C LYS A 653 -30.61 0.33 -29.91
N TYR A 654 -29.77 0.77 -28.98
CA TYR A 654 -28.38 1.13 -29.22
C TYR A 654 -27.50 0.31 -28.29
N LEU A 655 -26.61 -0.49 -28.87
CA LEU A 655 -25.61 -1.26 -28.13
C LEU A 655 -24.21 -0.73 -28.44
N TYR A 656 -23.45 -0.46 -27.40
CA TYR A 656 -22.05 -0.03 -27.47
C TYR A 656 -21.16 -1.10 -26.86
N LEU A 657 -20.12 -1.52 -27.57
CA LEU A 657 -19.21 -2.59 -27.19
C LEU A 657 -17.75 -2.08 -27.20
N ASP A 658 -17.15 -2.04 -26.02
CA ASP A 658 -15.70 -1.88 -25.85
C ASP A 658 -14.99 -3.24 -25.98
N ASN A 659 -13.81 -3.40 -25.39
CA ASN A 659 -13.08 -4.65 -25.29
C ASN A 659 -13.72 -5.68 -24.31
N ILE A 660 -14.94 -6.13 -24.63
CA ILE A 660 -15.64 -7.19 -23.91
C ILE A 660 -14.87 -8.52 -23.97
N LYS A 661 -14.93 -9.30 -22.89
CA LYS A 661 -14.31 -10.63 -22.77
C LYS A 661 -15.22 -11.76 -23.25
N TYR A 662 -16.53 -11.53 -23.32
CA TYR A 662 -17.47 -12.52 -23.85
C TYR A 662 -17.25 -12.74 -25.35
N GLU A 663 -16.93 -13.98 -25.75
CA GLU A 663 -16.68 -14.34 -27.15
C GLU A 663 -17.97 -14.22 -27.98
N LEU A 664 -17.97 -13.30 -28.95
CA LEU A 664 -19.06 -13.17 -29.91
C LEU A 664 -18.95 -14.29 -30.94
N ILE A 665 -20.02 -15.07 -31.03
CA ILE A 665 -20.30 -16.03 -32.11
C ILE A 665 -21.55 -15.59 -32.88
N PRO A 666 -21.78 -16.09 -34.12
CA PRO A 666 -22.97 -15.75 -34.88
C PRO A 666 -24.26 -15.96 -34.09
N GLY A 667 -25.10 -14.93 -34.03
CA GLY A 667 -26.33 -14.92 -33.21
C GLY A 667 -26.15 -14.45 -31.76
N SER A 668 -24.94 -14.09 -31.32
CA SER A 668 -24.72 -13.54 -29.97
C SER A 668 -25.37 -12.18 -29.76
N ILE A 669 -25.28 -11.30 -30.76
CA ILE A 669 -25.85 -9.95 -30.68
C ILE A 669 -27.36 -10.02 -31.02
N PRO A 670 -28.25 -9.45 -30.20
CA PRO A 670 -29.67 -9.44 -30.45
C PRO A 670 -30.04 -8.77 -31.78
N ASN A 671 -30.99 -9.35 -32.51
CA ASN A 671 -31.38 -8.88 -33.84
C ASN A 671 -32.41 -7.73 -33.83
N HIS A 672 -32.92 -7.32 -32.67
CA HIS A 672 -33.86 -6.19 -32.57
C HIS A 672 -33.18 -4.82 -32.47
N LEU A 673 -31.85 -4.77 -32.35
CA LEU A 673 -31.08 -3.54 -32.22
C LEU A 673 -31.15 -2.70 -33.51
N LEU A 674 -31.24 -1.38 -33.37
CA LEU A 674 -31.19 -0.44 -34.51
C LEU A 674 -29.75 -0.10 -34.89
N SER A 675 -28.89 0.03 -33.87
CA SER A 675 -27.53 0.50 -34.02
C SER A 675 -26.57 -0.25 -33.11
N LEU A 676 -25.37 -0.50 -33.64
CA LEU A 676 -24.27 -1.16 -32.94
C LEU A 676 -23.00 -0.34 -33.07
N ASN A 677 -22.25 -0.20 -31.99
CA ASN A 677 -20.97 0.50 -31.98
C ASN A 677 -19.87 -0.39 -31.38
N PHE A 678 -18.73 -0.43 -32.04
CA PHE A 678 -17.51 -1.10 -31.60
C PHE A 678 -16.37 -0.07 -31.50
N ASP A 679 -15.78 0.10 -30.32
CA ASP A 679 -14.75 1.11 -30.09
C ASP A 679 -13.78 0.71 -28.95
N TYR A 680 -12.92 1.64 -28.52
CA TYR A 680 -12.01 1.53 -27.36
C TYR A 680 -11.22 0.22 -27.29
N GLY A 681 -10.64 -0.19 -28.41
CA GLY A 681 -9.78 -1.36 -28.48
C GLY A 681 -10.54 -2.68 -28.54
N PHE A 682 -11.78 -2.69 -29.02
CA PHE A 682 -12.54 -3.92 -29.29
C PHE A 682 -11.65 -4.92 -30.06
N SER A 683 -11.40 -6.08 -29.45
CA SER A 683 -10.32 -6.97 -29.86
C SER A 683 -10.75 -8.22 -30.62
N GLN A 684 -12.04 -8.47 -30.77
CA GLN A 684 -12.55 -9.69 -31.41
C GLN A 684 -12.63 -9.54 -32.93
N ARG A 685 -12.57 -10.66 -33.66
CA ARG A 685 -12.64 -10.66 -35.13
C ARG A 685 -14.08 -10.56 -35.60
N PHE A 686 -14.31 -9.73 -36.61
CA PHE A 686 -15.62 -9.63 -37.26
C PHE A 686 -15.82 -10.79 -38.24
N THR A 687 -16.31 -11.93 -37.78
CA THR A 687 -16.67 -13.04 -38.69
C THR A 687 -18.10 -12.92 -39.21
N LYS A 688 -18.43 -13.64 -40.29
CA LYS A 688 -19.76 -13.63 -40.90
C LYS A 688 -20.84 -14.00 -39.87
N GLY A 689 -21.86 -13.15 -39.73
CA GLY A 689 -23.02 -13.39 -38.86
C GLY A 689 -22.85 -12.90 -37.42
N ILE A 690 -21.70 -12.34 -37.05
CA ILE A 690 -21.50 -11.66 -35.75
C ILE A 690 -22.40 -10.43 -35.65
N ILE A 691 -22.40 -9.60 -36.70
CA ILE A 691 -23.30 -8.45 -36.81
C ILE A 691 -24.58 -8.95 -37.49
N PRO A 692 -25.74 -8.91 -36.81
CA PRO A 692 -27.00 -9.33 -37.42
C PRO A 692 -27.39 -8.45 -38.61
N ASP A 693 -27.95 -9.08 -39.65
CA ASP A 693 -28.41 -8.41 -40.88
C ASP A 693 -29.54 -7.39 -40.64
N SER A 694 -30.23 -7.49 -39.51
CA SER A 694 -31.29 -6.56 -39.10
C SER A 694 -30.78 -5.20 -38.60
N ILE A 695 -29.49 -5.09 -38.24
CA ILE A 695 -28.92 -3.85 -37.70
C ILE A 695 -28.72 -2.85 -38.84
N THR A 696 -29.27 -1.64 -38.72
CA THR A 696 -29.21 -0.64 -39.80
C THR A 696 -27.94 0.21 -39.80
N SER A 697 -27.44 0.56 -38.61
CA SER A 697 -26.31 1.47 -38.44
C SER A 697 -25.21 0.80 -37.62
N ILE A 698 -24.00 0.76 -38.16
CA ILE A 698 -22.84 0.14 -37.53
C ILE A 698 -21.75 1.21 -37.41
N TYR A 699 -21.30 1.48 -36.20
CA TYR A 699 -20.22 2.41 -35.92
C TYR A 699 -18.97 1.62 -35.54
N ILE A 700 -17.84 1.94 -36.18
CA ILE A 700 -16.56 1.27 -35.96
C ILE A 700 -15.48 2.33 -35.68
N GLY A 701 -14.95 2.32 -34.45
CA GLY A 701 -13.88 3.20 -33.99
C GLY A 701 -12.54 2.49 -33.81
N ASP A 702 -11.95 2.57 -32.64
CA ASP A 702 -10.67 1.92 -32.34
C ASP A 702 -10.89 0.41 -32.15
N VAL A 703 -10.51 -0.39 -33.15
CA VAL A 703 -10.65 -1.85 -33.16
C VAL A 703 -9.33 -2.52 -33.51
N VAL A 704 -9.06 -3.67 -32.90
CA VAL A 704 -7.80 -4.41 -33.15
C VAL A 704 -7.81 -5.07 -34.53
N HIS A 705 -8.95 -5.62 -34.94
CA HIS A 705 -9.12 -6.31 -36.22
C HIS A 705 -9.99 -5.50 -37.18
N PRO A 706 -9.64 -5.43 -38.48
CA PRO A 706 -10.50 -4.80 -39.46
C PRO A 706 -11.80 -5.60 -39.64
N LEU A 707 -12.85 -4.91 -40.10
CA LEU A 707 -14.06 -5.56 -40.59
C LEU A 707 -13.69 -6.46 -41.78
N GLU A 708 -14.14 -7.71 -41.82
CA GLU A 708 -13.87 -8.63 -42.93
C GLU A 708 -14.89 -8.38 -44.06
N PRO A 709 -14.54 -8.57 -45.35
CA PRO A 709 -15.45 -8.28 -46.47
C PRO A 709 -16.79 -9.05 -46.43
N ASN A 710 -16.82 -10.20 -45.76
CA ASN A 710 -17.99 -11.06 -45.61
C ASN A 710 -18.66 -10.93 -44.22
N SER A 711 -18.18 -10.05 -43.34
CA SER A 711 -18.80 -9.80 -42.02
C SER A 711 -20.18 -9.17 -42.15
N ILE A 712 -20.39 -8.39 -43.21
CA ILE A 712 -21.64 -7.71 -43.53
C ILE A 712 -22.31 -8.42 -44.68
N SER A 713 -23.49 -8.99 -44.44
CA SER A 713 -24.23 -9.75 -45.46
C SER A 713 -25.43 -9.00 -46.03
N ASN A 714 -25.93 -7.97 -45.33
CA ASN A 714 -27.02 -7.13 -45.82
C ASN A 714 -26.49 -5.82 -46.44
N PRO A 715 -26.76 -5.55 -47.75
CA PRO A 715 -26.29 -4.34 -48.43
C PRO A 715 -26.93 -3.03 -47.93
N ASP A 716 -28.04 -3.10 -47.20
CA ASP A 716 -28.73 -1.91 -46.66
C ASP A 716 -28.09 -1.39 -45.36
N GLN A 717 -27.14 -2.13 -44.78
CA GLN A 717 -26.44 -1.73 -43.55
C GLN A 717 -25.46 -0.59 -43.83
N LYS A 718 -25.49 0.45 -42.99
CA LYS A 718 -24.61 1.62 -43.12
C LYS A 718 -23.47 1.52 -42.10
N ILE A 719 -22.23 1.54 -42.60
CA ILE A 719 -21.04 1.60 -41.75
C ILE A 719 -20.55 3.03 -41.62
N PHE A 720 -20.36 3.47 -40.39
CA PHE A 720 -19.77 4.75 -40.01
C PHE A 720 -18.43 4.48 -39.32
N TYR A 721 -17.36 5.03 -39.89
CA TYR A 721 -16.01 4.92 -39.32
C TYR A 721 -15.69 6.17 -38.50
N SER A 722 -15.38 5.99 -37.21
CA SER A 722 -14.98 7.07 -36.33
C SER A 722 -13.58 7.61 -36.71
N PHE A 723 -13.23 8.79 -36.19
CA PHE A 723 -11.95 9.46 -36.50
C PHE A 723 -10.71 8.66 -36.04
N ASN A 724 -10.89 7.79 -35.04
CA ASN A 724 -9.86 6.93 -34.46
C ASN A 724 -9.72 5.56 -35.18
N TYR A 725 -10.50 5.28 -36.22
CA TYR A 725 -10.39 4.05 -37.00
C TYR A 725 -9.11 4.02 -37.85
N LYS A 726 -8.27 3.00 -37.67
CA LYS A 726 -6.92 2.92 -38.28
C LYS A 726 -6.79 1.96 -39.47
N HIS A 727 -7.83 1.19 -39.78
CA HIS A 727 -7.78 0.13 -40.80
C HIS A 727 -8.35 0.57 -42.17
N PRO A 728 -8.16 -0.22 -43.24
CA PRO A 728 -8.81 0.05 -44.53
C PRO A 728 -10.35 0.01 -44.41
N LYS A 729 -11.01 1.04 -44.94
CA LYS A 729 -12.48 1.14 -44.95
C LYS A 729 -13.06 0.24 -46.04
N ILE A 730 -14.08 -0.53 -45.69
CA ILE A 730 -14.88 -1.28 -46.65
C ILE A 730 -15.95 -0.35 -47.21
N LYS A 731 -16.13 -0.38 -48.52
CA LYS A 731 -17.30 0.20 -49.19
C LYS A 731 -18.26 -0.94 -49.48
N ILE A 732 -19.47 -0.85 -48.95
CA ILE A 732 -20.59 -1.74 -49.29
C ILE A 732 -21.30 -1.17 -50.51
#